data_AF-A0A2E5ZVG4-F1
#
_entry.id   AF-A0A2E5ZVG4-F1
#
_cell.length_a   1.000
_cell.length_b   1.000
_cell.length_c   1.000
_cell.angle_alpha   90.00
_cell.angle_beta   90.00
_cell.angle_gamma   90.00
#
_symmetry.space_group_name_H-M   'P 1'
#
loop_
_entity.id
_entity.type
_entity.pdbx_description
1 polymer ?
#
loop_
_entity_poly.entity_id
_entity_poly.type
_entity_poly.pdbx_seq_one_letter_code
_entity_poly.pdbx_strand_id
1 'polypeptide(L)'
;MAEEEEKIEPTLTGMPIEVHIRRHSQFLIILTFCLFLGWYTFALFLIAWITGARWADNEGYLEKYNMELVWGRSFLMWRTDWGKDFIEKISQKTVFWQRVGDVWVVTVFLIMIFMFLLLLWQATLAWQIPKSSSVSPKMMIGLPGLNPVIPLWYGILALVIAMVVHEFSHGILSRVANVKVKALGLLMFFFPVGAFVEPDEEEMKNMKKWERMRLYAAGPGSNMVIAIIFSFLFSSVMVASLEPSNEGVLSGSVVVDYGGEEAGLEPWMLITEVNEQVVSNSEDFSNIMNETYAGQVVNVSVLNKGNPETYQVTLSDKGSYYLKYYPDSYETWMSGKGFMGIAVVNPELIADSLSNPGRSGGSMLQYITLPFQKLQPFPEHFTAIFSPSGIVGVIPDNLFWILANSFYWIFWLNLMVGLTNALPAVPLDGGFIFADGVTGILEKVRTSMTAERKEEIVDRLVSMLAIAVIFLIVWQLIGPRIVGTEPVILNAEIDASKVKGWSNEEFQFDASGSEGAFITYEWDFGDGNTATGEKVEHNWSQGGLYFVVLTAKDAEERQSVAFQEISINHEESGDGEVDGGDEEIISSTINPYVEKVHIYINLTGQSVLPVQEDVTVTITSPSGVVFEEDYSLGAQPQSIEYKTNEGEMVGDWEINLESNDPASDFTYNYNWVTYFQDNS
;
A
#
# COMPACT_ATOMS: atom_id res chain seq x y z
N MET A 1 48.41 -77.29 20.58
CA MET A 1 47.13 -76.92 21.21
C MET A 1 46.76 -75.57 20.64
N ALA A 2 45.69 -75.55 19.86
CA ALA A 2 45.10 -74.35 19.31
C ALA A 2 44.34 -73.64 20.43
N GLU A 3 44.47 -72.32 20.51
CA GLU A 3 43.41 -71.45 21.02
C GLU A 3 43.10 -70.49 19.87
N GLU A 4 41.84 -70.58 19.41
CA GLU A 4 41.26 -69.78 18.35
C GLU A 4 41.20 -68.32 18.79
N GLU A 5 41.82 -67.43 18.01
CA GLU A 5 41.53 -66.00 18.09
C GLU A 5 40.10 -65.78 17.57
N GLU A 6 39.25 -65.37 18.49
CA GLU A 6 37.84 -65.11 18.29
C GLU A 6 37.63 -64.03 17.22
N LYS A 7 36.89 -64.42 16.18
CA LYS A 7 36.54 -63.58 15.04
C LYS A 7 35.50 -62.54 15.50
N ILE A 8 35.94 -61.32 15.76
CA ILE A 8 35.04 -60.20 16.05
C ILE A 8 34.29 -59.84 14.75
N GLU A 9 33.01 -60.21 14.68
CA GLU A 9 32.10 -59.82 13.60
C GLU A 9 31.77 -58.32 13.66
N PRO A 10 31.51 -57.67 12.50
CA PRO A 10 31.34 -56.22 12.42
C PRO A 10 29.98 -55.80 12.98
N THR A 11 29.95 -55.30 14.21
CA THR A 11 28.80 -54.52 14.70
C THR A 11 28.79 -53.16 13.98
N LEU A 12 27.70 -52.85 13.28
CA LEU A 12 27.51 -51.59 12.55
C LEU A 12 27.94 -50.37 13.40
N THR A 13 29.09 -49.80 13.02
CA THR A 13 29.66 -48.48 13.38
C THR A 13 30.49 -48.29 14.65
N GLY A 14 30.60 -49.23 15.59
CA GLY A 14 31.60 -49.16 16.68
C GLY A 14 31.68 -47.87 17.52
N MET A 15 30.62 -47.03 17.54
CA MET A 15 30.59 -45.76 18.27
C MET A 15 29.74 -45.84 19.54
N PRO A 16 30.09 -45.11 20.63
CA PRO A 16 29.29 -45.07 21.85
C PRO A 16 27.84 -44.57 21.63
N ILE A 17 26.87 -45.15 22.34
CA ILE A 17 25.43 -44.79 22.29
C ILE A 17 25.17 -43.29 22.51
N GLU A 18 25.95 -42.64 23.37
CA GLU A 18 25.86 -41.22 23.66
C GLU A 18 26.14 -40.34 22.43
N VAL A 19 27.01 -40.80 21.53
CA VAL A 19 27.32 -40.14 20.25
C VAL A 19 26.15 -40.29 19.27
N HIS A 20 25.48 -41.45 19.27
CA HIS A 20 24.26 -41.66 18.49
C HIS A 20 23.12 -40.77 18.99
N ILE A 21 22.86 -40.74 20.30
CA ILE A 21 21.80 -39.92 20.90
C ILE A 21 22.02 -38.43 20.57
N ARG A 22 23.26 -37.94 20.67
CA ARG A 22 23.60 -36.55 20.35
C ARG A 22 23.52 -36.22 18.84
N ARG A 23 23.77 -37.20 17.96
CA ARG A 23 23.68 -37.07 16.49
C ARG A 23 22.25 -37.09 15.95
N HIS A 24 21.31 -37.68 16.69
CA HIS A 24 19.91 -37.79 16.27
C HIS A 24 18.97 -36.82 17.00
N SER A 25 19.37 -36.28 18.16
CA SER A 25 18.53 -35.39 18.96
C SER A 25 18.11 -34.12 18.24
N GLN A 26 19.03 -33.46 17.51
CA GLN A 26 18.72 -32.23 16.76
C GLN A 26 17.71 -32.48 15.63
N PHE A 27 17.89 -33.58 14.89
CA PHE A 27 16.95 -33.99 13.85
C PHE A 27 15.58 -34.35 14.42
N LEU A 28 15.54 -35.10 15.53
CA LEU A 28 14.30 -35.46 16.22
C LEU A 28 13.58 -34.23 16.78
N ILE A 29 14.29 -33.23 17.30
CA ILE A 29 13.71 -31.96 17.78
C ILE A 29 13.07 -31.19 16.62
N ILE A 30 13.79 -31.00 15.52
CA ILE A 30 13.28 -30.29 14.33
C ILE A 30 12.08 -31.05 13.75
N LEU A 31 12.17 -32.38 13.64
CA LEU A 31 11.09 -33.21 13.14
C LEU A 31 9.83 -33.12 14.02
N THR A 32 10.01 -33.20 15.34
CA THR A 32 8.91 -33.07 16.30
C THR A 32 8.28 -31.69 16.23
N PHE A 33 9.08 -30.63 16.06
CA PHE A 33 8.60 -29.26 15.87
C PHE A 33 7.80 -29.10 14.57
N CYS A 34 8.28 -29.65 13.45
CA CYS A 34 7.55 -29.65 12.19
C CYS A 34 6.23 -30.42 12.28
N LEU A 35 6.21 -31.59 12.94
CA LEU A 35 4.99 -32.36 13.16
C LEU A 35 4.00 -31.63 14.08
N PHE A 36 4.50 -30.95 15.12
CA PHE A 36 3.69 -30.13 16.02
C PHE A 36 3.04 -28.94 15.30
N LEU A 37 3.75 -28.32 14.35
CA LEU A 37 3.22 -27.23 13.51
C LEU A 37 2.33 -27.72 12.35
N GLY A 38 2.05 -29.03 12.24
CA GLY A 38 1.23 -29.60 11.18
C GLY A 38 1.91 -29.71 9.81
N TRP A 39 3.24 -29.58 9.74
CA TRP A 39 4.00 -29.62 8.49
C TRP A 39 4.35 -31.05 8.07
N TYR A 40 3.35 -31.91 7.92
CA TYR A 40 3.55 -33.34 7.69
C TYR A 40 4.29 -33.67 6.38
N THR A 41 3.98 -32.95 5.30
CA THR A 41 4.63 -33.12 3.99
C THR A 41 6.11 -32.72 4.04
N PHE A 42 6.42 -31.59 4.67
CA PHE A 42 7.79 -31.14 4.91
C PHE A 42 8.54 -32.10 5.84
N ALA A 43 7.88 -32.62 6.89
CA ALA A 43 8.47 -33.60 7.80
C ALA A 43 8.82 -34.92 7.09
N LEU A 44 7.94 -35.44 6.23
CA LEU A 44 8.21 -36.62 5.40
C LEU A 44 9.38 -36.37 4.45
N PHE A 45 9.39 -35.21 3.80
CA PHE A 45 10.48 -34.80 2.93
C PHE A 45 11.82 -34.71 3.68
N LEU A 46 11.82 -34.09 4.86
CA LEU A 46 12.98 -33.94 5.73
C LEU A 46 13.53 -35.31 6.16
N ILE A 47 12.65 -36.26 6.51
CA ILE A 47 13.03 -37.65 6.79
C ILE A 47 13.70 -38.27 5.58
N ALA A 48 13.05 -38.22 4.40
CA ALA A 48 13.58 -38.81 3.17
C ALA A 48 14.94 -38.23 2.78
N TRP A 49 15.09 -36.91 2.84
CA TRP A 49 16.34 -36.21 2.56
C TRP A 49 17.45 -36.63 3.51
N ILE A 50 17.23 -36.51 4.83
CA ILE A 50 18.28 -36.76 5.82
C ILE A 50 18.66 -38.25 5.86
N THR A 51 17.68 -39.16 5.74
CA THR A 51 17.98 -40.60 5.67
C THR A 51 18.69 -40.96 4.37
N GLY A 52 18.25 -40.44 3.23
CA GLY A 52 18.90 -40.67 1.94
C GLY A 52 20.34 -40.13 1.89
N ALA A 53 20.55 -38.90 2.36
CA ALA A 53 21.88 -38.29 2.43
C ALA A 53 22.82 -39.10 3.33
N ARG A 54 22.37 -39.48 4.53
CA ARG A 54 23.17 -40.29 5.46
C ARG A 54 23.45 -41.70 4.95
N TRP A 55 22.50 -42.31 4.25
CA TRP A 55 22.70 -43.59 3.58
C TRP A 55 23.77 -43.46 2.49
N ALA A 56 23.68 -42.43 1.64
CA ALA A 56 24.67 -42.18 0.60
C ALA A 56 26.08 -41.94 1.15
N ASP A 57 26.19 -41.23 2.29
CA ASP A 57 27.45 -41.00 3.01
C ASP A 57 28.03 -42.31 3.59
N ASN A 58 27.19 -43.12 4.25
CA ASN A 58 27.60 -44.41 4.82
C ASN A 58 28.10 -45.42 3.77
N GLU A 59 27.48 -45.43 2.59
CA GLU A 59 27.86 -46.31 1.48
C GLU A 59 29.05 -45.76 0.66
N GLY A 60 29.62 -44.61 1.06
CA GLY A 60 30.74 -43.97 0.38
C GLY A 60 30.41 -43.44 -1.02
N TYR A 61 29.13 -43.21 -1.34
CA TYR A 61 28.75 -42.60 -2.62
C TYR A 61 29.14 -41.11 -2.66
N LEU A 62 29.11 -40.41 -1.53
CA LEU A 62 29.43 -38.98 -1.46
C LEU A 62 30.93 -38.69 -1.63
N GLU A 63 31.79 -39.49 -1.00
CA GLU A 63 33.26 -39.34 -1.09
C GLU A 63 33.75 -39.40 -2.55
N LYS A 64 33.12 -40.23 -3.40
CA LYS A 64 33.45 -40.34 -4.84
C LYS A 64 33.31 -39.02 -5.60
N TYR A 65 32.48 -38.10 -5.12
CA TYR A 65 32.21 -36.81 -5.74
C TYR A 65 32.79 -35.63 -4.95
N ASN A 66 33.72 -35.87 -4.01
CA ASN A 66 34.24 -34.87 -3.07
C ASN A 66 33.13 -34.16 -2.29
N MET A 67 32.09 -34.91 -1.91
CA MET A 67 31.01 -34.43 -1.07
C MET A 67 31.13 -35.05 0.31
N GLU A 68 30.90 -34.25 1.35
CA GLU A 68 30.88 -34.69 2.74
C GLU A 68 29.65 -34.15 3.47
N LEU A 69 29.17 -34.88 4.48
CA LEU A 69 28.09 -34.40 5.32
C LEU A 69 28.62 -33.65 6.55
N VAL A 70 28.19 -32.40 6.70
CA VAL A 70 28.56 -31.50 7.80
C VAL A 70 27.35 -31.17 8.67
N TRP A 71 27.61 -30.55 9.83
CA TRP A 71 26.60 -30.04 10.77
C TRP A 71 25.59 -31.12 11.18
N GLY A 72 26.09 -32.16 11.85
CA GLY A 72 25.24 -33.26 12.34
C GLY A 72 24.77 -34.22 11.24
N ARG A 73 25.48 -34.27 10.10
CA ARG A 73 25.16 -35.07 8.91
C ARG A 73 23.80 -34.75 8.29
N SER A 74 23.54 -33.46 8.12
CA SER A 74 22.27 -32.95 7.57
C SER A 74 22.48 -32.06 6.34
N PHE A 75 23.62 -31.39 6.26
CA PHE A 75 24.01 -30.55 5.13
C PHE A 75 25.11 -31.25 4.33
N LEU A 76 25.03 -31.12 3.01
CA LEU A 76 25.97 -31.65 2.06
C LEU A 76 26.95 -30.53 1.66
N MET A 77 28.21 -30.68 2.01
CA MET A 77 29.28 -29.80 1.55
C MET A 77 29.92 -30.44 0.33
N TRP A 78 29.85 -29.75 -0.80
CA TRP A 78 30.47 -30.19 -2.04
C TRP A 78 31.71 -29.34 -2.31
N ARG A 79 32.89 -29.97 -2.30
CA ARG A 79 34.18 -29.34 -2.58
C ARG A 79 34.54 -29.56 -4.05
N THR A 80 34.93 -28.49 -4.73
CA THR A 80 35.25 -28.52 -6.17
C THR A 80 36.41 -27.58 -6.51
N ASP A 81 37.13 -27.94 -7.57
CA ASP A 81 38.16 -27.10 -8.18
C ASP A 81 37.65 -26.32 -9.41
N TRP A 82 36.40 -26.55 -9.82
CA TRP A 82 35.80 -26.11 -11.09
C TRP A 82 35.86 -24.59 -11.35
N GLY A 83 35.95 -23.76 -10.30
CA GLY A 83 36.07 -22.30 -10.44
C GLY A 83 37.51 -21.75 -10.35
N LYS A 84 38.50 -22.56 -9.99
CA LYS A 84 39.86 -22.06 -9.67
C LYS A 84 40.55 -21.46 -10.89
N ASP A 85 40.49 -22.14 -12.03
CA ASP A 85 41.09 -21.65 -13.28
C ASP A 85 40.46 -20.34 -13.75
N PHE A 86 39.15 -20.19 -13.54
CA PHE A 86 38.41 -18.98 -13.85
C PHE A 86 38.86 -17.82 -12.94
N ILE A 87 38.97 -18.06 -11.64
CA ILE A 87 39.49 -17.09 -10.68
C ILE A 87 40.92 -16.70 -11.07
N GLU A 88 41.79 -17.67 -11.37
CA GLU A 88 43.19 -17.42 -11.76
C GLU A 88 43.26 -16.55 -13.03
N LYS A 89 42.45 -16.86 -14.04
CA LYS A 89 42.37 -16.09 -15.29
C LYS A 89 41.92 -14.65 -15.05
N ILE A 90 40.92 -14.45 -14.20
CA ILE A 90 40.39 -13.11 -13.90
C ILE A 90 41.34 -12.31 -13.01
N SER A 91 42.01 -12.96 -12.05
CA SER A 91 42.92 -12.30 -11.10
C SER A 91 44.22 -11.81 -11.74
N GLN A 92 44.55 -12.24 -12.97
CA GLN A 92 45.73 -11.78 -13.72
C GLN A 92 45.82 -10.26 -13.85
N LYS A 93 44.68 -9.56 -13.92
CA LYS A 93 44.63 -8.09 -13.95
C LYS A 93 44.76 -7.51 -12.54
N THR A 94 45.89 -7.76 -11.89
CA THR A 94 46.12 -7.44 -10.47
C THR A 94 45.89 -5.96 -10.15
N VAL A 95 46.43 -5.05 -10.97
CA VAL A 95 46.28 -3.59 -10.75
C VAL A 95 44.82 -3.17 -10.81
N PHE A 96 44.04 -3.71 -11.75
CA PHE A 96 42.61 -3.40 -11.87
C PHE A 96 41.87 -3.82 -10.60
N TRP A 97 42.06 -5.07 -10.15
CA TRP A 97 41.39 -5.60 -8.97
C TRP A 97 41.83 -4.93 -7.67
N GLN A 98 43.09 -4.52 -7.56
CA GLN A 98 43.55 -3.72 -6.41
C GLN A 98 42.82 -2.37 -6.34
N ARG A 99 42.62 -1.69 -7.47
CA ARG A 99 41.87 -0.43 -7.53
C ARG A 99 40.39 -0.61 -7.24
N VAL A 100 39.79 -1.68 -7.75
CA VAL A 100 38.41 -2.06 -7.43
C VAL A 100 38.28 -2.32 -5.93
N GLY A 101 39.18 -3.11 -5.35
CA GLY A 101 39.23 -3.35 -3.91
C GLY A 101 39.41 -2.08 -3.08
N ASP A 102 40.25 -1.13 -3.53
CA ASP A 102 40.40 0.17 -2.86
C ASP A 102 39.08 0.94 -2.79
N VAL A 103 38.36 0.99 -3.92
CA VAL A 103 37.05 1.63 -3.99
C VAL A 103 36.07 0.90 -3.07
N TRP A 104 36.03 -0.43 -3.10
CA TRP A 104 35.15 -1.22 -2.25
C TRP A 104 35.42 -1.00 -0.77
N VAL A 105 36.66 -0.95 -0.31
CA VAL A 105 36.98 -0.66 1.10
C VAL A 105 36.39 0.68 1.51
N VAL A 106 36.59 1.73 0.72
CA VAL A 106 36.05 3.07 1.01
C VAL A 106 34.52 3.06 1.00
N THR A 107 33.91 2.46 -0.02
CA THR A 107 32.45 2.34 -0.12
C THR A 107 31.85 1.58 1.06
N VAL A 108 32.45 0.47 1.47
CA VAL A 108 31.98 -0.34 2.60
C VAL A 108 32.10 0.44 3.91
N PHE A 109 33.17 1.21 4.14
CA PHE A 109 33.24 2.09 5.30
C PHE A 109 32.16 3.17 5.31
N LEU A 110 31.88 3.80 4.18
CA LEU A 110 30.82 4.80 4.08
C LEU A 110 29.44 4.18 4.37
N ILE A 111 29.16 3.01 3.79
CA ILE A 111 27.93 2.25 4.04
C ILE A 111 27.84 1.83 5.50
N MET A 112 28.93 1.35 6.10
CA MET A 112 28.98 0.94 7.50
C MET A 112 28.59 2.09 8.45
N ILE A 113 29.18 3.28 8.24
CA ILE A 113 28.84 4.47 9.02
C ILE A 113 27.38 4.87 8.77
N PHE A 114 26.96 4.92 7.50
CA PHE A 114 25.59 5.26 7.13
C PHE A 114 24.57 4.32 7.76
N MET A 115 24.78 3.01 7.67
CA MET A 115 23.90 1.99 8.23
C MET A 115 23.83 2.08 9.75
N PHE A 116 24.96 2.31 10.43
CA PHE A 116 24.97 2.48 11.88
C PHE A 116 24.18 3.73 12.31
N LEU A 117 24.36 4.85 11.62
CA LEU A 117 23.58 6.08 11.86
C LEU A 117 22.09 5.88 11.57
N LEU A 118 21.77 5.16 10.50
CA LEU A 118 20.40 4.83 10.12
C LEU A 118 19.73 3.95 11.19
N LEU A 119 20.43 2.95 11.73
CA LEU A 119 19.93 2.12 12.84
C LEU A 119 19.69 2.95 14.11
N LEU A 120 20.58 3.89 14.44
CA LEU A 120 20.41 4.81 15.56
C LEU A 120 19.18 5.70 15.37
N TRP A 121 19.02 6.28 14.17
CA TRP A 121 17.86 7.11 13.85
C TRP A 121 16.55 6.31 13.87
N GLN A 122 16.53 5.10 13.30
CA GLN A 122 15.36 4.23 13.36
C GLN A 122 14.99 3.86 14.80
N ALA A 123 15.98 3.66 15.68
CA ALA A 123 15.70 3.36 17.08
C ALA A 123 14.94 4.49 17.79
N THR A 124 15.13 5.75 17.39
CA THR A 124 14.36 6.88 17.96
C THR A 124 12.93 6.96 17.45
N LEU A 125 12.62 6.35 16.30
CA LEU A 125 11.25 6.31 15.76
C LEU A 125 10.34 5.35 16.51
N ALA A 126 10.89 4.45 17.35
CA ALA A 126 10.11 3.48 18.11
C ALA A 126 9.01 4.11 18.98
N TRP A 127 9.22 5.33 19.47
CA TRP A 127 8.25 6.08 20.26
C TRP A 127 7.10 6.69 19.46
N GLN A 128 7.22 6.74 18.13
CA GLN A 128 6.21 7.33 17.24
C GLN A 128 5.35 6.26 16.54
N ILE A 129 5.79 4.99 16.58
CA ILE A 129 5.10 3.90 15.90
C ILE A 129 3.99 3.37 16.82
N PRO A 130 2.73 3.29 16.34
CA PRO A 130 1.64 2.66 17.09
C PRO A 130 1.95 1.21 17.42
N LYS A 131 1.61 0.76 18.65
CA LYS A 131 1.84 -0.63 19.09
C LYS A 131 1.24 -1.68 18.14
N SER A 132 0.10 -1.36 17.52
CA SER A 132 -0.60 -2.19 16.55
C SER A 132 0.19 -2.43 15.25
N SER A 133 1.05 -1.49 14.86
CA SER A 133 1.86 -1.55 13.63
C SER A 133 3.23 -2.21 13.83
N SER A 134 3.45 -2.88 14.97
CA SER A 134 4.74 -3.49 15.30
C SER A 134 5.10 -4.68 14.40
N VAL A 135 6.30 -4.65 13.81
CA VAL A 135 6.77 -5.66 12.86
C VAL A 135 6.84 -7.06 13.50
N SER A 136 6.24 -8.05 12.85
CA SER A 136 6.30 -9.45 13.31
C SER A 136 7.72 -10.00 13.23
N PRO A 137 8.19 -10.78 14.23
CA PRO A 137 9.51 -11.43 14.18
C PRO A 137 9.75 -12.29 12.94
N LYS A 138 8.68 -12.84 12.33
CA LYS A 138 8.77 -13.63 11.09
C LYS A 138 9.32 -12.83 9.90
N MET A 139 9.18 -11.51 9.91
CA MET A 139 9.63 -10.62 8.82
C MET A 139 11.15 -10.41 8.81
N MET A 140 11.87 -10.73 9.90
CA MET A 140 13.31 -10.49 10.05
C MET A 140 14.16 -11.59 9.42
N ILE A 141 13.61 -12.80 9.26
CA ILE A 141 14.35 -13.93 8.70
C ILE A 141 14.44 -13.71 7.19
N GLY A 142 15.64 -13.46 6.66
CA GLY A 142 15.87 -13.24 5.22
C GLY A 142 15.80 -14.50 4.34
N LEU A 143 15.18 -15.58 4.81
CA LEU A 143 15.10 -16.85 4.09
C LEU A 143 13.86 -16.90 3.19
N PRO A 144 14.02 -17.18 1.88
CA PRO A 144 12.89 -17.32 0.94
C PRO A 144 11.84 -18.33 1.42
N GLY A 145 10.56 -17.99 1.29
CA GLY A 145 9.42 -18.83 1.69
C GLY A 145 9.14 -18.92 3.19
N LEU A 146 10.10 -18.56 4.06
CA LEU A 146 9.84 -18.35 5.50
C LEU A 146 9.45 -16.90 5.78
N ASN A 147 10.12 -15.97 5.10
CA ASN A 147 9.69 -14.58 5.03
C ASN A 147 8.50 -14.48 4.07
N PRO A 148 7.32 -14.00 4.50
CA PRO A 148 6.17 -13.86 3.61
C PRO A 148 6.42 -12.86 2.47
N VAL A 149 7.42 -11.98 2.62
CA VAL A 149 7.79 -10.99 1.61
C VAL A 149 8.67 -11.58 0.51
N ILE A 150 9.50 -12.59 0.83
CA ILE A 150 10.49 -13.13 -0.12
C ILE A 150 9.92 -14.38 -0.80
N PRO A 151 9.55 -14.30 -2.10
CA PRO A 151 9.03 -15.43 -2.85
C PRO A 151 10.09 -16.53 -2.94
N LEU A 152 9.65 -17.78 -2.80
CA LEU A 152 10.55 -18.93 -2.66
C LEU A 152 11.53 -19.05 -3.83
N TRP A 153 11.04 -19.10 -5.07
CA TRP A 153 11.88 -19.42 -6.23
C TRP A 153 12.77 -18.25 -6.68
N TYR A 154 12.20 -17.04 -6.80
CA TYR A 154 13.01 -15.86 -7.12
C TYR A 154 14.01 -15.54 -6.00
N GLY A 155 13.60 -15.73 -4.74
CA GLY A 155 14.47 -15.56 -3.59
C GLY A 155 15.63 -16.56 -3.56
N ILE A 156 15.39 -17.85 -3.83
CA ILE A 156 16.46 -18.85 -3.91
C ILE A 156 17.42 -18.49 -5.06
N LEU A 157 16.91 -18.17 -6.24
CA LEU A 157 17.74 -17.77 -7.39
C LEU A 157 18.67 -16.61 -7.03
N ALA A 158 18.08 -15.54 -6.48
CA ALA A 158 18.80 -14.34 -6.13
C ALA A 158 19.79 -14.54 -4.97
N LEU A 159 19.44 -15.36 -3.98
CA LEU A 159 20.33 -15.74 -2.89
C LEU A 159 21.54 -16.53 -3.41
N VAL A 160 21.33 -17.53 -4.28
CA VAL A 160 22.41 -18.31 -4.89
C VAL A 160 23.36 -17.38 -5.66
N ILE A 161 22.83 -16.46 -6.46
CA ILE A 161 23.64 -15.49 -7.20
C ILE A 161 24.43 -14.61 -6.23
N ALA A 162 23.77 -14.06 -5.19
CA ALA A 162 24.41 -13.20 -4.20
C ALA A 162 25.56 -13.91 -3.48
N MET A 163 25.40 -15.18 -3.15
CA MET A 163 26.39 -15.96 -2.43
C MET A 163 27.55 -16.40 -3.33
N VAL A 164 27.26 -16.87 -4.54
CA VAL A 164 28.30 -17.23 -5.51
C VAL A 164 29.14 -16.01 -5.84
N VAL A 165 28.55 -14.85 -6.12
CA VAL A 165 29.30 -13.63 -6.44
C VAL A 165 30.15 -13.16 -5.24
N HIS A 166 29.59 -13.17 -4.04
CA HIS A 166 30.29 -12.82 -2.81
C HIS A 166 31.56 -13.67 -2.64
N GLU A 167 31.40 -14.99 -2.68
CA GLU A 167 32.46 -15.97 -2.43
C GLU A 167 33.51 -15.95 -3.55
N PHE A 168 33.09 -15.91 -4.82
CA PHE A 168 34.04 -15.77 -5.94
C PHE A 168 34.86 -14.49 -5.83
N SER A 169 34.29 -13.40 -5.31
CA SER A 169 35.00 -12.13 -5.15
C SER A 169 36.09 -12.23 -4.08
N HIS A 170 35.83 -12.93 -2.97
CA HIS A 170 36.86 -13.31 -1.99
C HIS A 170 37.97 -14.12 -2.65
N GLY A 171 37.62 -15.10 -3.50
CA GLY A 171 38.60 -15.88 -4.25
C GLY A 171 39.48 -15.05 -5.19
N ILE A 172 38.88 -14.11 -5.95
CA ILE A 172 39.61 -13.21 -6.85
C ILE A 172 40.59 -12.35 -6.06
N LEU A 173 40.15 -11.68 -4.99
CA LEU A 173 41.03 -10.81 -4.21
C LEU A 173 42.07 -11.59 -3.37
N SER A 174 41.78 -12.83 -2.98
CA SER A 174 42.78 -13.75 -2.40
C SER A 174 43.92 -13.99 -3.37
N ARG A 175 43.63 -14.35 -4.63
CA ARG A 175 44.65 -14.59 -5.66
C ARG A 175 45.42 -13.32 -6.02
N VAL A 176 44.75 -12.16 -6.08
CA VAL A 176 45.40 -10.86 -6.30
C VAL A 176 46.35 -10.48 -5.17
N ALA A 177 46.05 -10.89 -3.94
CA ALA A 177 46.92 -10.76 -2.77
C ALA A 177 47.97 -11.89 -2.63
N ASN A 178 48.07 -12.76 -3.64
CA ASN A 178 48.96 -13.92 -3.66
C ASN A 178 48.70 -14.96 -2.56
N VAL A 179 47.47 -15.01 -2.05
CA VAL A 179 46.99 -16.07 -1.15
C VAL A 179 46.44 -17.23 -2.00
N LYS A 180 46.73 -18.46 -1.59
CA LYS A 180 46.21 -19.65 -2.27
C LYS A 180 44.75 -19.93 -1.89
N VAL A 181 43.97 -20.34 -2.88
CA VAL A 181 42.60 -20.84 -2.69
C VAL A 181 42.65 -22.37 -2.59
N LYS A 182 42.43 -22.92 -1.39
CA LYS A 182 42.51 -24.35 -1.09
C LYS A 182 41.36 -25.13 -1.71
N ALA A 183 40.14 -24.63 -1.58
CA ALA A 183 38.94 -25.24 -2.13
C ALA A 183 37.89 -24.18 -2.45
N LEU A 184 37.02 -24.51 -3.40
CA LEU A 184 35.75 -23.84 -3.63
C LEU A 184 34.64 -24.84 -3.31
N GLY A 185 33.45 -24.36 -3.00
CA GLY A 185 32.35 -25.29 -2.84
C GLY A 185 31.00 -24.67 -2.62
N LEU A 186 30.02 -25.56 -2.56
CA LEU A 186 28.64 -25.26 -2.21
C LEU A 186 28.26 -26.04 -0.96
N LEU A 187 27.62 -25.35 -0.02
CA LEU A 187 26.91 -25.98 1.07
C LEU A 187 25.45 -26.11 0.64
N MET A 188 24.97 -27.33 0.60
CA MET A 188 23.64 -27.69 0.16
C MET A 188 22.85 -28.25 1.35
N PHE A 189 21.62 -27.81 1.49
CA PHE A 189 20.59 -28.65 2.10
C PHE A 189 19.85 -29.31 0.94
N PHE A 190 18.54 -29.13 0.83
CA PHE A 190 17.82 -29.47 -0.40
C PHE A 190 18.15 -28.52 -1.57
N PHE A 191 18.37 -27.24 -1.28
CA PHE A 191 18.84 -26.21 -2.22
C PHE A 191 20.19 -25.67 -1.73
N PRO A 192 20.95 -24.93 -2.56
CA PRO A 192 22.18 -24.30 -2.11
C PRO A 192 21.86 -23.28 -1.01
N VAL A 193 22.44 -23.50 0.17
CA VAL A 193 22.30 -22.64 1.36
C VAL A 193 23.58 -21.86 1.66
N GLY A 194 24.69 -22.25 1.03
CA GLY A 194 26.05 -21.75 1.22
C GLY A 194 26.83 -21.85 -0.08
N ALA A 195 27.67 -20.86 -0.36
CA ALA A 195 28.85 -21.04 -1.18
C ALA A 195 30.05 -20.75 -0.27
N PHE A 196 31.23 -21.25 -0.61
CA PHE A 196 32.43 -20.90 0.14
C PHE A 196 33.67 -20.89 -0.75
N VAL A 197 34.58 -20.00 -0.42
CA VAL A 197 35.98 -20.04 -0.84
C VAL A 197 36.86 -20.16 0.39
N GLU A 198 37.75 -21.15 0.40
CA GLU A 198 38.70 -21.35 1.48
C GLU A 198 40.09 -20.77 1.10
N PRO A 199 40.41 -19.53 1.48
CA PRO A 199 41.77 -19.02 1.39
C PRO A 199 42.69 -19.67 2.43
N ASP A 200 44.00 -19.68 2.18
CA ASP A 200 44.97 -20.13 3.17
C ASP A 200 45.05 -19.14 4.36
N GLU A 201 44.49 -19.53 5.50
CA GLU A 201 44.44 -18.71 6.73
C GLU A 201 45.81 -18.26 7.25
N GLU A 202 46.85 -19.08 7.11
CA GLU A 202 48.19 -18.73 7.59
C GLU A 202 48.84 -17.68 6.66
N GLU A 203 48.60 -17.78 5.35
CA GLU A 203 49.00 -16.74 4.40
C GLU A 203 48.21 -15.44 4.65
N MET A 204 46.92 -15.52 5.00
CA MET A 204 46.11 -14.34 5.31
C MET A 204 46.55 -13.58 6.56
N LYS A 205 46.96 -14.28 7.62
CA LYS A 205 47.45 -13.64 8.86
C LYS A 205 48.67 -12.75 8.61
N ASN A 206 49.49 -13.13 7.63
CA ASN A 206 50.72 -12.43 7.27
C ASN A 206 50.52 -11.29 6.25
N MET A 207 49.29 -11.09 5.76
CA MET A 207 48.99 -10.03 4.79
C MET A 207 49.11 -8.63 5.39
N LYS A 208 49.41 -7.65 4.53
CA LYS A 208 49.27 -6.25 4.92
C LYS A 208 47.80 -5.94 5.20
N LYS A 209 47.52 -5.19 6.25
CA LYS A 209 46.15 -4.85 6.67
C LYS A 209 45.30 -4.29 5.54
N TRP A 210 45.85 -3.39 4.72
CA TRP A 210 45.11 -2.83 3.60
C TRP A 210 44.73 -3.88 2.54
N GLU A 211 45.63 -4.84 2.26
CA GLU A 211 45.34 -5.96 1.34
C GLU A 211 44.28 -6.90 1.92
N ARG A 212 44.31 -7.10 3.24
CA ARG A 212 43.31 -7.89 3.97
C ARG A 212 41.95 -7.20 4.03
N MET A 213 41.91 -5.88 4.20
CA MET A 213 40.68 -5.09 4.14
C MET A 213 40.05 -5.15 2.73
N ARG A 214 40.87 -5.12 1.66
CA ARG A 214 40.37 -5.33 0.29
C ARG A 214 39.70 -6.70 0.15
N LEU A 215 40.32 -7.75 0.71
CA LEU A 215 39.73 -9.08 0.73
C LEU A 215 38.37 -9.07 1.42
N TYR A 216 38.28 -8.59 2.67
CA TYR A 216 36.99 -8.53 3.37
C TYR A 216 35.97 -7.65 2.64
N ALA A 217 36.39 -6.57 1.98
CA ALA A 217 35.48 -5.71 1.21
C ALA A 217 34.95 -6.37 -0.08
N ALA A 218 35.54 -7.49 -0.52
CA ALA A 218 35.14 -8.18 -1.75
C ALA A 218 33.69 -8.65 -1.71
N GLY A 219 33.29 -9.25 -0.60
CA GLY A 219 31.94 -9.75 -0.37
C GLY A 219 30.87 -8.65 -0.52
N PRO A 220 30.81 -7.68 0.40
CA PRO A 220 29.81 -6.60 0.33
C PRO A 220 29.97 -5.71 -0.92
N GLY A 221 31.20 -5.46 -1.38
CA GLY A 221 31.47 -4.62 -2.55
C GLY A 221 30.95 -5.23 -3.85
N SER A 222 31.16 -6.54 -4.07
CA SER A 222 30.68 -7.22 -5.26
C SER A 222 29.16 -7.34 -5.31
N ASN A 223 28.52 -7.65 -4.18
CA ASN A 223 27.06 -7.69 -4.09
C ASN A 223 26.44 -6.31 -4.36
N MET A 224 27.06 -5.23 -3.92
CA MET A 224 26.60 -3.88 -4.25
C MET A 224 26.67 -3.60 -5.76
N VAL A 225 27.74 -4.06 -6.44
CA VAL A 225 27.86 -3.92 -7.90
C VAL A 225 26.77 -4.71 -8.62
N ILE A 226 26.51 -5.94 -8.22
CA ILE A 226 25.40 -6.75 -8.78
C ILE A 226 24.06 -6.07 -8.53
N ALA A 227 23.83 -5.56 -7.32
CA ALA A 227 22.62 -4.83 -6.99
C ALA A 227 22.41 -3.63 -7.94
N ILE A 228 23.45 -2.83 -8.19
CA ILE A 228 23.37 -1.68 -9.10
C ILE A 228 23.05 -2.12 -10.54
N ILE A 229 23.73 -3.15 -11.03
CA ILE A 229 23.52 -3.67 -12.40
C ILE A 229 22.08 -4.15 -12.57
N PHE A 230 21.59 -5.00 -11.65
CA PHE A 230 20.26 -5.56 -11.75
C PHE A 230 19.16 -4.56 -11.43
N SER A 231 19.45 -3.55 -10.61
CA SER A 231 18.55 -2.41 -10.43
C SER A 231 18.36 -1.68 -11.75
N PHE A 232 19.46 -1.36 -12.46
CA PHE A 232 19.38 -0.71 -13.78
C PHE A 232 18.68 -1.59 -14.83
N LEU A 233 18.97 -2.89 -14.86
CA LEU A 233 18.27 -3.81 -15.77
C LEU A 233 16.78 -3.88 -15.47
N PHE A 234 16.38 -3.92 -14.20
CA PHE A 234 14.97 -3.90 -13.84
C PHE A 234 14.32 -2.56 -14.20
N SER A 235 14.84 -1.43 -13.70
CA SER A 235 14.19 -0.13 -13.85
C SER A 235 14.27 0.40 -15.28
N SER A 236 15.48 0.48 -15.84
CA SER A 236 15.76 1.23 -17.07
C SER A 236 15.70 0.37 -18.34
N VAL A 237 15.62 -0.96 -18.21
CA VAL A 237 15.45 -1.87 -19.36
C VAL A 237 14.09 -2.54 -19.34
N MET A 238 13.71 -3.20 -18.24
CA MET A 238 12.44 -3.93 -18.18
C MET A 238 11.26 -2.98 -17.96
N VAL A 239 11.23 -2.27 -16.82
CA VAL A 239 10.08 -1.42 -16.44
C VAL A 239 9.92 -0.22 -17.39
N ALA A 240 11.02 0.41 -17.82
CA ALA A 240 10.99 1.50 -18.80
C ALA A 240 10.42 1.10 -20.17
N SER A 241 10.32 -0.21 -20.46
CA SER A 241 9.70 -0.72 -21.68
C SER A 241 8.21 -1.03 -21.52
N LEU A 242 7.63 -0.82 -20.34
CA LEU A 242 6.20 -1.09 -20.13
C LEU A 242 5.34 0.04 -20.66
N GLU A 243 4.36 -0.32 -21.46
CA GLU A 243 3.28 0.56 -21.91
C GLU A 243 1.94 -0.02 -21.48
N PRO A 244 0.93 0.82 -21.18
CA PRO A 244 -0.42 0.34 -20.92
C PRO A 244 -0.96 -0.42 -22.12
N SER A 245 -1.54 -1.59 -21.89
CA SER A 245 -2.06 -2.45 -22.95
C SER A 245 -3.38 -1.94 -23.52
N ASN A 246 -4.09 -1.07 -22.79
CA ASN A 246 -5.36 -0.46 -23.18
C ASN A 246 -5.38 0.99 -22.70
N GLU A 247 -6.12 1.85 -23.42
CA GLU A 247 -6.43 3.21 -22.97
C GLU A 247 -7.41 3.14 -21.79
N GLY A 248 -7.22 4.01 -20.79
CA GLY A 248 -8.01 3.95 -19.56
C GLY A 248 -7.31 4.61 -18.38
N VAL A 249 -8.04 4.65 -17.26
CA VAL A 249 -7.52 5.13 -15.98
C VAL A 249 -7.62 4.03 -14.93
N LEU A 250 -6.59 3.90 -14.09
CA LEU A 250 -6.62 2.91 -13.01
C LEU A 250 -7.41 3.46 -11.83
N SER A 251 -8.29 2.63 -11.28
CA SER A 251 -8.78 2.81 -9.92
C SER A 251 -7.62 2.67 -8.93
N GLY A 252 -7.15 3.79 -8.38
CA GLY A 252 -6.07 3.82 -7.39
C GLY A 252 -6.56 3.53 -5.98
N SER A 253 -7.75 4.03 -5.63
CA SER A 253 -8.43 3.72 -4.37
C SER A 253 -9.94 3.83 -4.54
N VAL A 254 -10.66 3.03 -3.75
CA VAL A 254 -12.12 3.02 -3.71
C VAL A 254 -12.54 3.35 -2.27
N VAL A 255 -13.45 4.31 -2.12
CA VAL A 255 -13.98 4.77 -0.84
C VAL A 255 -15.15 3.87 -0.45
N VAL A 256 -15.13 3.40 0.80
CA VAL A 256 -16.18 2.54 1.37
C VAL A 256 -17.48 3.32 1.53
N ASP A 257 -18.63 2.66 1.31
CA ASP A 257 -19.98 3.24 1.39
C ASP A 257 -20.30 4.29 0.31
N TYR A 258 -19.66 4.17 -0.86
CA TYR A 258 -19.95 4.99 -2.04
C TYR A 258 -20.23 4.09 -3.23
N GLY A 259 -20.91 4.66 -4.24
CA GLY A 259 -21.43 3.91 -5.38
C GLY A 259 -20.44 2.97 -6.06
N GLY A 260 -19.17 3.36 -6.17
CA GLY A 260 -18.13 2.52 -6.78
C GLY A 260 -17.86 1.24 -5.98
N GLU A 261 -17.76 1.33 -4.66
CA GLU A 261 -17.56 0.16 -3.80
C GLU A 261 -18.82 -0.71 -3.77
N GLU A 262 -20.00 -0.11 -3.63
CA GLU A 262 -21.28 -0.82 -3.60
C GLU A 262 -21.55 -1.60 -4.89
N ALA A 263 -21.12 -1.05 -6.03
CA ALA A 263 -21.18 -1.73 -7.32
C ALA A 263 -20.15 -2.86 -7.46
N GLY A 264 -19.10 -2.89 -6.62
CA GLY A 264 -18.04 -3.89 -6.65
C GLY A 264 -16.79 -3.49 -7.42
N LEU A 265 -16.56 -2.18 -7.66
CA LEU A 265 -15.29 -1.71 -8.20
C LEU A 265 -14.19 -1.87 -7.14
N GLU A 266 -13.05 -2.39 -7.56
CA GLU A 266 -11.87 -2.58 -6.71
C GLU A 266 -10.68 -1.74 -7.23
N PRO A 267 -9.71 -1.42 -6.37
CA PRO A 267 -8.42 -0.88 -6.83
C PRO A 267 -7.77 -1.80 -7.86
N TRP A 268 -7.02 -1.21 -8.80
CA TRP A 268 -6.36 -1.86 -9.94
C TRP A 268 -7.26 -2.31 -11.09
N MET A 269 -8.55 -2.02 -11.05
CA MET A 269 -9.39 -2.09 -12.25
C MET A 269 -9.06 -0.91 -13.19
N LEU A 270 -8.93 -1.17 -14.48
CA LEU A 270 -8.71 -0.13 -15.49
C LEU A 270 -10.07 0.30 -16.06
N ILE A 271 -10.50 1.52 -15.80
CA ILE A 271 -11.74 2.09 -16.31
C ILE A 271 -11.49 2.58 -17.73
N THR A 272 -12.27 2.06 -18.67
CA THR A 272 -12.14 2.36 -20.10
C THR A 272 -13.29 3.22 -20.60
N GLU A 273 -14.48 3.12 -20.00
CA GLU A 273 -15.67 3.88 -20.41
C GLU A 273 -16.60 4.17 -19.23
N VAL A 274 -17.30 5.31 -19.30
CA VAL A 274 -18.43 5.66 -18.40
C VAL A 274 -19.58 6.15 -19.28
N ASN A 275 -20.75 5.51 -19.21
CA ASN A 275 -21.93 5.82 -20.05
C ASN A 275 -21.62 5.92 -21.55
N GLU A 276 -20.90 4.93 -22.09
CA GLU A 276 -20.49 4.88 -23.52
C GLU A 276 -19.49 5.98 -23.93
N GLN A 277 -19.09 6.86 -23.01
CA GLN A 277 -18.01 7.83 -23.23
C GLN A 277 -16.66 7.18 -22.90
N VAL A 278 -15.72 7.25 -23.84
CA VAL A 278 -14.37 6.69 -23.68
C VAL A 278 -13.57 7.51 -22.68
N VAL A 279 -12.92 6.82 -21.75
CA VAL A 279 -12.03 7.40 -20.75
C VAL A 279 -10.60 7.07 -21.14
N SER A 280 -9.83 8.04 -21.61
CA SER A 280 -8.43 7.81 -22.01
C SER A 280 -7.44 8.17 -20.90
N ASN A 281 -7.82 9.10 -20.03
CA ASN A 281 -6.98 9.65 -18.97
C ASN A 281 -7.82 10.24 -17.83
N SER A 282 -7.16 10.64 -16.74
CA SER A 282 -7.81 11.16 -15.53
C SER A 282 -8.58 12.46 -15.73
N GLU A 283 -8.19 13.28 -16.70
CA GLU A 283 -8.90 14.51 -17.07
C GLU A 283 -10.21 14.17 -17.78
N ASP A 284 -10.20 13.23 -18.73
CA ASP A 284 -11.40 12.72 -19.39
C ASP A 284 -12.39 12.18 -18.35
N PHE A 285 -11.92 11.33 -17.43
CA PHE A 285 -12.75 10.78 -16.35
C PHE A 285 -13.40 11.89 -15.51
N SER A 286 -12.61 12.89 -15.09
CA SER A 286 -13.11 14.02 -14.30
C SER A 286 -14.16 14.83 -15.06
N ASN A 287 -13.94 15.09 -16.35
CA ASN A 287 -14.87 15.83 -17.19
C ASN A 287 -16.19 15.10 -17.35
N ILE A 288 -16.16 13.79 -17.64
CA ILE A 288 -17.35 12.94 -17.76
C ILE A 288 -18.13 12.94 -16.45
N MET A 289 -17.46 12.75 -15.32
CA MET A 289 -18.12 12.77 -14.00
C MET A 289 -18.74 14.14 -13.67
N ASN A 290 -18.16 15.26 -14.11
CA ASN A 290 -18.73 16.58 -13.87
C ASN A 290 -20.02 16.85 -14.69
N GLU A 291 -20.29 16.06 -15.74
CA GLU A 291 -21.56 16.09 -16.49
C GLU A 291 -22.68 15.27 -15.80
N THR A 292 -22.32 14.42 -14.83
CA THR A 292 -23.26 13.58 -14.09
C THR A 292 -23.82 14.25 -12.84
N TYR A 293 -24.91 13.70 -12.28
CA TYR A 293 -25.56 14.18 -11.07
C TYR A 293 -25.69 13.09 -10.00
N ALA A 294 -25.87 13.49 -8.75
CA ALA A 294 -26.05 12.57 -7.62
C ALA A 294 -27.34 11.75 -7.78
N GLY A 295 -27.30 10.46 -7.45
CA GLY A 295 -28.40 9.51 -7.63
C GLY A 295 -28.49 8.90 -9.04
N GLN A 296 -27.79 9.46 -10.03
CA GLN A 296 -27.75 8.92 -11.38
C GLN A 296 -27.10 7.53 -11.40
N VAL A 297 -27.70 6.57 -12.09
CA VAL A 297 -27.08 5.25 -12.35
C VAL A 297 -26.27 5.33 -13.64
N VAL A 298 -24.98 4.99 -13.57
CA VAL A 298 -24.06 4.99 -14.72
C VAL A 298 -23.48 3.61 -15.00
N ASN A 299 -23.31 3.28 -16.27
CA ASN A 299 -22.62 2.06 -16.69
C ASN A 299 -21.12 2.35 -16.77
N VAL A 300 -20.31 1.59 -16.05
CA VAL A 300 -18.85 1.72 -16.02
C VAL A 300 -18.22 0.47 -16.62
N SER A 301 -17.58 0.61 -17.77
CA SER A 301 -16.81 -0.48 -18.39
C SER A 301 -15.39 -0.47 -17.85
N VAL A 302 -14.93 -1.61 -17.37
CA VAL A 302 -13.59 -1.78 -16.82
C VAL A 302 -12.91 -3.04 -17.34
N LEU A 303 -11.58 -3.05 -17.30
CA LEU A 303 -10.78 -4.26 -17.41
C LEU A 303 -10.31 -4.68 -16.01
N ASN A 304 -10.90 -5.76 -15.51
CA ASN A 304 -10.49 -6.41 -14.28
C ASN A 304 -9.50 -7.54 -14.62
N LYS A 305 -8.21 -7.33 -14.31
CA LYS A 305 -7.14 -8.27 -14.67
C LYS A 305 -7.15 -8.63 -16.16
N GLY A 306 -7.46 -7.64 -17.01
CA GLY A 306 -7.54 -7.79 -18.46
C GLY A 306 -8.86 -8.40 -18.97
N ASN A 307 -9.77 -8.80 -18.10
CA ASN A 307 -11.10 -9.26 -18.49
C ASN A 307 -12.09 -8.09 -18.49
N PRO A 308 -12.86 -7.89 -19.58
CA PRO A 308 -13.85 -6.83 -19.62
C PRO A 308 -15.04 -7.16 -18.71
N GLU A 309 -15.37 -6.22 -17.84
CA GLU A 309 -16.51 -6.26 -16.93
C GLU A 309 -17.25 -4.91 -17.00
N THR A 310 -18.55 -4.93 -16.73
CA THR A 310 -19.37 -3.71 -16.71
C THR A 310 -20.15 -3.67 -15.41
N TYR A 311 -20.08 -2.52 -14.73
CA TYR A 311 -20.71 -2.28 -13.45
C TYR A 311 -21.77 -1.19 -13.59
N GLN A 312 -22.91 -1.38 -12.92
CA GLN A 312 -23.90 -0.32 -12.75
C GLN A 312 -23.63 0.37 -11.43
N VAL A 313 -23.30 1.65 -11.49
CA VAL A 313 -22.90 2.43 -10.33
C VAL A 313 -23.92 3.52 -10.09
N THR A 314 -24.57 3.50 -8.93
CA THR A 314 -25.39 4.62 -8.47
C THR A 314 -24.48 5.69 -7.89
N LEU A 315 -24.46 6.87 -8.48
CA LEU A 315 -23.56 7.93 -8.06
C LEU A 315 -24.01 8.57 -6.75
N SER A 316 -23.08 8.78 -5.84
CA SER A 316 -23.28 9.56 -4.62
C SER A 316 -23.14 11.05 -4.89
N ASP A 317 -23.40 11.90 -3.90
CA ASP A 317 -23.13 13.33 -4.02
C ASP A 317 -21.64 13.66 -3.79
N LYS A 318 -21.05 14.43 -4.71
CA LYS A 318 -19.67 14.90 -4.61
C LYS A 318 -19.49 15.93 -3.50
N GLY A 319 -20.46 16.82 -3.33
CA GLY A 319 -20.45 17.83 -2.27
C GLY A 319 -20.36 17.19 -0.89
N SER A 320 -21.22 16.22 -0.61
CA SER A 320 -21.26 15.44 0.63
C SER A 320 -19.91 14.77 0.94
N TYR A 321 -19.24 14.20 -0.05
CA TYR A 321 -17.91 13.60 0.15
C TYR A 321 -16.87 14.65 0.59
N TYR A 322 -16.80 15.79 -0.12
CA TYR A 322 -15.82 16.82 0.18
C TYR A 322 -16.10 17.50 1.52
N LEU A 323 -17.37 17.80 1.84
CA LEU A 323 -17.75 18.30 3.16
C LEU A 323 -17.37 17.32 4.28
N LYS A 324 -17.50 16.01 4.04
CA LYS A 324 -17.18 14.95 5.02
C LYS A 324 -15.68 14.77 5.26
N TYR A 325 -14.86 14.76 4.21
CA TYR A 325 -13.44 14.37 4.32
C TYR A 325 -12.44 15.51 4.09
N TYR A 326 -12.82 16.53 3.33
CA TYR A 326 -11.94 17.63 2.87
C TYR A 326 -12.66 18.98 2.83
N PRO A 327 -13.23 19.48 3.95
CA PRO A 327 -14.08 20.67 3.96
C PRO A 327 -13.36 21.93 3.45
N ASP A 328 -12.05 22.06 3.70
CA ASP A 328 -11.24 23.16 3.18
C ASP A 328 -11.12 23.18 1.64
N SER A 329 -11.45 22.07 0.98
CA SER A 329 -11.41 21.90 -0.48
C SER A 329 -12.80 21.86 -1.10
N TYR A 330 -13.87 22.03 -0.31
CA TYR A 330 -15.24 22.07 -0.81
C TYR A 330 -15.52 23.39 -1.55
N GLU A 331 -16.22 23.27 -2.68
CA GLU A 331 -16.77 24.42 -3.41
C GLU A 331 -18.26 24.18 -3.68
N THR A 332 -19.07 25.23 -3.68
CA THR A 332 -20.53 25.15 -3.78
C THR A 332 -21.04 24.45 -5.04
N TRP A 333 -20.28 24.49 -6.14
CA TRP A 333 -20.65 23.81 -7.39
C TRP A 333 -20.55 22.28 -7.32
N MET A 334 -19.87 21.72 -6.32
CA MET A 334 -19.68 20.27 -6.17
C MET A 334 -20.96 19.56 -5.74
N SER A 335 -21.83 20.25 -5.01
CA SER A 335 -23.11 19.68 -4.55
C SER A 335 -24.06 19.42 -5.71
N GLY A 336 -24.72 18.27 -5.68
CA GLY A 336 -25.57 17.73 -6.75
C GLY A 336 -24.79 17.04 -7.87
N LYS A 337 -23.45 17.09 -7.89
CA LYS A 337 -22.64 16.40 -8.90
C LYS A 337 -22.42 14.94 -8.54
N GLY A 338 -22.43 14.08 -9.55
CA GLY A 338 -22.23 12.66 -9.37
C GLY A 338 -20.81 12.33 -8.90
N PHE A 339 -20.71 11.45 -7.91
CA PHE A 339 -19.45 11.01 -7.33
C PHE A 339 -19.46 9.50 -7.14
N MET A 340 -18.49 8.84 -7.77
CA MET A 340 -18.36 7.39 -7.73
C MET A 340 -17.60 6.87 -6.51
N GLY A 341 -16.92 7.74 -5.74
CA GLY A 341 -16.10 7.26 -4.63
C GLY A 341 -14.80 6.58 -5.06
N ILE A 342 -14.25 6.91 -6.24
CA ILE A 342 -12.98 6.34 -6.72
C ILE A 342 -11.95 7.43 -7.00
N ALA A 343 -10.70 7.17 -6.62
CA ALA A 343 -9.57 7.99 -7.05
C ALA A 343 -8.92 7.31 -8.25
N VAL A 344 -8.74 8.05 -9.34
CA VAL A 344 -8.18 7.52 -10.59
C VAL A 344 -6.73 7.98 -10.79
N VAL A 345 -5.92 7.13 -11.40
CA VAL A 345 -4.51 7.40 -11.70
C VAL A 345 -4.18 6.96 -13.12
N ASN A 346 -3.46 7.79 -13.88
CA ASN A 346 -2.97 7.41 -15.19
C ASN A 346 -1.92 6.30 -15.08
N PRO A 347 -2.09 5.15 -15.77
CA PRO A 347 -1.18 4.01 -15.68
C PRO A 347 0.30 4.37 -15.91
N GLU A 348 0.58 5.31 -16.81
CA GLU A 348 1.93 5.74 -17.18
C GLU A 348 2.71 6.29 -15.99
N LEU A 349 2.03 6.95 -15.03
CA LEU A 349 2.67 7.49 -13.84
C LEU A 349 3.24 6.39 -12.95
N ILE A 350 2.61 5.21 -12.93
CA ILE A 350 3.09 4.05 -12.16
C ILE A 350 4.37 3.51 -12.80
N ALA A 351 4.36 3.29 -14.12
CA ALA A 351 5.52 2.79 -14.86
C ALA A 351 6.70 3.80 -14.83
N ASP A 352 6.43 5.10 -14.94
CA ASP A 352 7.47 6.15 -14.87
C ASP A 352 8.12 6.21 -13.49
N SER A 353 7.32 6.15 -12.41
CA SER A 353 7.84 6.13 -11.03
C SER A 353 8.77 4.93 -10.78
N LEU A 354 8.42 3.75 -11.31
CA LEU A 354 9.21 2.53 -11.16
C LEU A 354 10.46 2.49 -12.07
N SER A 355 10.43 3.11 -13.24
CA SER A 355 11.56 3.15 -14.18
C SER A 355 12.59 4.25 -13.83
N ASN A 356 12.15 5.30 -13.12
CA ASN A 356 12.98 6.44 -12.74
C ASN A 356 13.09 6.64 -11.21
N PRO A 357 13.57 5.64 -10.44
CA PRO A 357 13.58 5.67 -8.98
C PRO A 357 14.50 6.75 -8.35
N GLY A 358 15.28 7.47 -9.15
CA GLY A 358 16.16 8.55 -8.68
C GLY A 358 15.61 9.96 -8.88
N ARG A 359 14.47 10.15 -9.56
CA ARG A 359 13.98 11.49 -9.95
C ARG A 359 13.33 12.26 -8.80
N SER A 360 12.64 11.58 -7.89
CA SER A 360 12.12 12.18 -6.66
C SER A 360 12.74 11.47 -5.45
N GLY A 361 13.17 12.20 -4.42
CA GLY A 361 13.80 11.59 -3.24
C GLY A 361 12.95 10.52 -2.54
N GLY A 362 11.62 10.54 -2.72
CA GLY A 362 10.69 9.51 -2.27
C GLY A 362 10.63 8.25 -3.15
N SER A 363 10.92 8.36 -4.45
CA SER A 363 10.83 7.25 -5.42
C SER A 363 11.85 6.13 -5.17
N MET A 364 13.05 6.44 -4.65
CA MET A 364 14.06 5.41 -4.36
C MET A 364 13.66 4.52 -3.17
N LEU A 365 13.06 5.11 -2.14
CA LEU A 365 12.59 4.35 -0.99
C LEU A 365 11.39 3.49 -1.39
N GLN A 366 10.46 4.03 -2.18
CA GLN A 366 9.35 3.27 -2.76
C GLN A 366 9.86 2.07 -3.57
N TYR A 367 10.87 2.29 -4.41
CA TYR A 367 11.49 1.27 -5.24
C TYR A 367 12.16 0.13 -4.45
N ILE A 368 12.86 0.44 -3.36
CA ILE A 368 13.44 -0.59 -2.47
C ILE A 368 12.35 -1.33 -1.67
N THR A 369 11.19 -0.70 -1.47
CA THR A 369 10.11 -1.24 -0.62
C THR A 369 8.96 -1.90 -1.38
N LEU A 370 9.05 -2.09 -2.70
CA LEU A 370 8.01 -2.75 -3.51
C LEU A 370 7.51 -4.10 -2.95
N PRO A 371 8.35 -4.98 -2.37
CA PRO A 371 7.87 -6.22 -1.77
C PRO A 371 6.91 -6.00 -0.59
N PHE A 372 7.13 -4.96 0.20
CA PHE A 372 6.24 -4.60 1.32
C PHE A 372 4.93 -3.97 0.84
N GLN A 373 4.93 -3.43 -0.38
CA GLN A 373 3.75 -2.91 -1.07
C GLN A 373 3.00 -3.98 -1.88
N LYS A 374 3.45 -5.24 -1.83
CA LYS A 374 2.92 -6.36 -2.63
C LYS A 374 3.00 -6.15 -4.15
N LEU A 375 3.95 -5.32 -4.60
CA LEU A 375 4.22 -5.06 -6.01
C LEU A 375 5.36 -5.92 -6.56
N GLN A 376 5.93 -6.82 -5.74
CA GLN A 376 6.97 -7.75 -6.14
C GLN A 376 6.76 -9.14 -5.50
N PRO A 377 6.68 -10.23 -6.31
CA PRO A 377 6.59 -10.23 -7.77
C PRO A 377 5.40 -9.40 -8.28
N PHE A 378 5.48 -8.89 -9.51
CA PHE A 378 4.38 -8.11 -10.07
C PHE A 378 3.07 -8.90 -9.98
N PRO A 379 2.03 -8.34 -9.37
CA PRO A 379 0.75 -9.01 -9.22
C PRO A 379 0.00 -9.10 -10.56
N GLU A 380 -0.94 -10.05 -10.64
CA GLU A 380 -1.71 -10.33 -11.86
C GLU A 380 -2.39 -9.08 -12.45
N HIS A 381 -3.00 -8.27 -11.60
CA HIS A 381 -3.66 -7.02 -12.01
C HIS A 381 -2.68 -6.03 -12.66
N PHE A 382 -1.41 -6.01 -12.23
CA PHE A 382 -0.37 -5.18 -12.84
C PHE A 382 0.08 -5.76 -14.18
N THR A 383 0.31 -7.07 -14.25
CA THR A 383 0.77 -7.72 -15.48
C THR A 383 -0.28 -7.78 -16.59
N ALA A 384 -1.56 -7.61 -16.25
CA ALA A 384 -2.66 -7.63 -17.20
C ALA A 384 -2.93 -6.27 -17.88
N ILE A 385 -2.47 -5.18 -17.26
CA ILE A 385 -2.69 -3.81 -17.76
C ILE A 385 -1.46 -3.23 -18.47
N PHE A 386 -0.29 -3.85 -18.30
CA PHE A 386 0.94 -3.43 -18.95
C PHE A 386 1.45 -4.51 -19.90
N SER A 387 2.04 -4.08 -21.00
CA SER A 387 2.70 -4.96 -21.97
C SER A 387 4.10 -4.43 -22.30
N PRO A 388 5.08 -5.32 -22.52
CA PRO A 388 6.42 -4.90 -22.92
C PRO A 388 6.42 -4.39 -24.37
N SER A 389 6.99 -3.21 -24.57
CA SER A 389 7.14 -2.53 -25.86
C SER A 389 8.61 -2.43 -26.30
N GLY A 390 8.85 -1.87 -27.49
CA GLY A 390 10.19 -1.62 -28.00
C GLY A 390 11.04 -2.88 -28.26
N ILE A 391 12.36 -2.78 -28.02
CA ILE A 391 13.31 -3.88 -28.28
C ILE A 391 13.06 -5.07 -27.36
N VAL A 392 12.61 -4.81 -26.13
CA VAL A 392 12.38 -5.84 -25.11
C VAL A 392 11.06 -6.58 -25.36
N GLY A 393 10.09 -5.95 -26.04
CA GLY A 393 8.83 -6.58 -26.48
C GLY A 393 8.97 -7.75 -27.45
N VAL A 394 10.18 -8.05 -27.96
CA VAL A 394 10.45 -9.30 -28.72
C VAL A 394 10.40 -10.54 -27.81
N ILE A 395 10.57 -10.35 -26.50
CA ILE A 395 10.52 -11.42 -25.51
C ILE A 395 9.05 -11.79 -25.25
N PRO A 396 8.66 -13.08 -25.25
CA PRO A 396 7.31 -13.49 -24.86
C PRO A 396 6.94 -12.98 -23.46
N ASP A 397 5.72 -12.46 -23.28
CA ASP A 397 5.26 -11.80 -22.04
C ASP A 397 5.55 -12.62 -20.77
N ASN A 398 5.24 -13.92 -20.78
CA ASN A 398 5.51 -14.80 -19.66
C ASN A 398 7.00 -14.82 -19.28
N LEU A 399 7.89 -14.86 -20.27
CA LEU A 399 9.32 -14.82 -20.05
C LEU A 399 9.78 -13.43 -19.61
N PHE A 400 9.21 -12.36 -20.17
CA PHE A 400 9.48 -10.98 -19.77
C PHE A 400 9.20 -10.80 -18.26
N TRP A 401 8.02 -11.21 -17.78
CA TRP A 401 7.65 -11.05 -16.38
C TRP A 401 8.52 -11.89 -15.45
N ILE A 402 8.88 -13.11 -15.84
CA ILE A 402 9.82 -13.95 -15.09
C ILE A 402 11.19 -13.27 -14.98
N LEU A 403 11.69 -12.68 -16.07
CA LEU A 403 12.98 -11.97 -16.08
C LEU A 403 12.92 -10.70 -15.25
N ALA A 404 11.88 -9.88 -15.38
CA ALA A 404 11.72 -8.64 -14.62
C ALA A 404 11.70 -8.94 -13.11
N ASN A 405 10.86 -9.89 -12.68
CA ASN A 405 10.81 -10.32 -11.28
C ASN A 405 12.16 -10.88 -10.81
N SER A 406 12.82 -11.69 -11.63
CA SER A 406 14.15 -12.23 -11.29
C SER A 406 15.18 -11.11 -11.13
N PHE A 407 15.19 -10.12 -12.01
CA PHE A 407 16.12 -8.99 -11.93
C PHE A 407 15.89 -8.17 -10.66
N TYR A 408 14.64 -7.89 -10.32
CA TYR A 408 14.32 -7.20 -9.07
C TYR A 408 14.82 -7.97 -7.85
N TRP A 409 14.53 -9.27 -7.76
CA TRP A 409 14.95 -10.07 -6.60
C TRP A 409 16.46 -10.25 -6.51
N ILE A 410 17.16 -10.36 -7.65
CA ILE A 410 18.63 -10.36 -7.70
C ILE A 410 19.15 -9.03 -7.17
N PHE A 411 18.60 -7.89 -7.63
CA PHE A 411 18.92 -6.58 -7.09
C PHE A 411 18.72 -6.53 -5.56
N TRP A 412 17.51 -6.87 -5.11
CA TRP A 412 17.08 -6.65 -3.74
C TRP A 412 17.86 -7.50 -2.74
N LEU A 413 18.03 -8.80 -3.01
CA LEU A 413 18.82 -9.67 -2.12
C LEU A 413 20.31 -9.37 -2.18
N ASN A 414 20.89 -9.03 -3.33
CA ASN A 414 22.29 -8.61 -3.37
C ASN A 414 22.51 -7.32 -2.57
N LEU A 415 21.58 -6.36 -2.67
CA LEU A 415 21.62 -5.15 -1.86
C LEU A 415 21.57 -5.49 -0.37
N MET A 416 20.61 -6.31 0.08
CA MET A 416 20.46 -6.68 1.48
C MET A 416 21.63 -7.48 2.04
N VAL A 417 22.17 -8.44 1.28
CA VAL A 417 23.35 -9.21 1.68
C VAL A 417 24.59 -8.32 1.73
N GLY A 418 24.75 -7.39 0.79
CA GLY A 418 25.86 -6.44 0.75
C GLY A 418 25.82 -5.45 1.93
N LEU A 419 24.65 -4.85 2.19
CA LEU A 419 24.44 -3.93 3.32
C LEU A 419 24.63 -4.63 4.67
N THR A 420 24.10 -5.85 4.81
CA THR A 420 24.26 -6.64 6.04
C THR A 420 25.71 -6.98 6.28
N ASN A 421 26.44 -7.49 5.27
CA ASN A 421 27.86 -7.81 5.42
C ASN A 421 28.76 -6.59 5.66
N ALA A 422 28.31 -5.38 5.28
CA ALA A 422 29.03 -4.14 5.58
C ALA A 422 28.89 -3.68 7.03
N LEU A 423 27.95 -4.24 7.82
CA LEU A 423 27.77 -3.85 9.22
C LEU A 423 29.03 -4.13 10.05
N PRO A 424 29.34 -3.27 11.04
CA PRO A 424 30.55 -3.39 11.85
C PRO A 424 30.39 -4.42 12.98
N ALA A 425 30.08 -5.66 12.64
CA ALA A 425 29.82 -6.73 13.59
C ALA A 425 30.43 -8.05 13.12
N VAL A 426 31.30 -8.67 13.91
CA VAL A 426 31.81 -10.03 13.63
C VAL A 426 30.68 -11.04 13.87
N PRO A 427 30.45 -12.03 12.98
CA PRO A 427 31.34 -12.56 11.93
C PRO A 427 31.22 -11.93 10.53
N LEU A 428 30.58 -10.78 10.37
CA LEU A 428 30.39 -10.12 9.07
C LEU A 428 31.69 -9.43 8.61
N ASP A 429 31.89 -9.36 7.29
CA ASP A 429 33.08 -8.78 6.66
C ASP A 429 33.40 -7.35 7.14
N GLY A 430 32.38 -6.52 7.30
CA GLY A 430 32.48 -5.15 7.80
C GLY A 430 33.07 -5.06 9.20
N GLY A 431 32.82 -6.06 10.06
CA GLY A 431 33.42 -6.15 11.39
C GLY A 431 34.95 -6.29 11.32
N PHE A 432 35.46 -7.10 10.39
CA PHE A 432 36.90 -7.27 10.18
C PHE A 432 37.56 -6.05 9.54
N ILE A 433 36.88 -5.39 8.59
CA ILE A 433 37.32 -4.13 7.99
C ILE A 433 37.43 -3.04 9.07
N PHE A 434 36.44 -2.94 9.95
CA PHE A 434 36.44 -2.01 11.06
C PHE A 434 37.59 -2.29 12.03
N ALA A 435 37.81 -3.56 12.39
CA ALA A 435 38.90 -3.98 13.27
C ALA A 435 40.27 -3.54 12.72
N ASP A 436 40.55 -3.83 11.45
CA ASP A 436 41.81 -3.45 10.80
C ASP A 436 41.95 -1.92 10.66
N GLY A 437 40.85 -1.21 10.38
CA GLY A 437 40.82 0.24 10.33
C GLY A 437 41.17 0.89 11.67
N VAL A 438 40.54 0.46 12.76
CA VAL A 438 40.82 0.95 14.12
C VAL A 438 42.26 0.61 14.52
N THR A 439 42.73 -0.60 14.21
CA THR A 439 44.12 -0.99 14.49
C THR A 439 45.11 -0.06 13.77
N GLY A 440 44.88 0.26 12.51
CA GLY A 440 45.71 1.19 11.75
C GLY A 440 45.74 2.62 12.34
N ILE A 441 44.60 3.09 12.86
CA ILE A 441 44.51 4.37 13.58
C ILE A 441 45.30 4.32 14.89
N LEU A 442 45.15 3.27 15.68
CA LEU A 442 45.85 3.09 16.96
C LEU A 442 47.36 3.02 16.77
N GLU A 443 47.85 2.39 15.70
CA GLU A 443 49.27 2.37 15.37
C GLU A 443 49.83 3.75 15.06
N LYS A 444 49.04 4.60 14.39
CA LYS A 444 49.45 5.96 14.02
C LYS A 444 49.37 6.94 15.20
N VAL A 445 48.35 6.82 16.05
CA VAL A 445 48.06 7.78 17.13
C VAL A 445 48.69 7.38 18.47
N ARG A 446 48.77 6.08 18.76
CA ARG A 446 49.25 5.53 20.05
C ARG A 446 50.47 4.64 19.83
N THR A 447 51.56 5.25 19.36
CA THR A 447 52.81 4.54 19.03
C THR A 447 53.47 3.85 20.24
N SER A 448 53.28 4.37 21.45
CA SER A 448 53.87 3.82 22.70
C SER A 448 53.17 2.60 23.29
N MET A 449 52.01 2.20 22.75
CA MET A 449 51.24 1.06 23.26
C MET A 449 51.73 -0.28 22.68
N THR A 450 51.76 -1.33 23.52
CA THR A 450 52.09 -2.70 23.10
C THR A 450 51.06 -3.22 22.09
N ALA A 451 51.48 -4.15 21.21
CA ALA A 451 50.62 -4.75 20.20
C ALA A 451 49.41 -5.46 20.84
N GLU A 452 49.66 -6.26 21.89
CA GLU A 452 48.64 -6.98 22.67
C GLU A 452 47.57 -6.03 23.22
N ARG A 453 47.97 -4.87 23.74
CA ARG A 453 47.03 -3.89 24.30
C ARG A 453 46.20 -3.21 23.22
N LYS A 454 46.75 -3.02 22.01
CA LYS A 454 45.99 -2.47 20.87
C LYS A 454 44.95 -3.47 20.39
N GLU A 455 45.33 -4.74 20.26
CA GLU A 455 44.43 -5.84 19.89
C GLU A 455 43.28 -5.98 20.89
N GLU A 456 43.57 -5.96 22.20
CA GLU A 456 42.54 -6.01 23.25
C GLU A 456 41.54 -4.83 23.15
N ILE A 457 42.01 -3.63 22.80
CA ILE A 457 41.13 -2.47 22.60
C ILE A 457 40.26 -2.65 21.37
N VAL A 458 40.83 -3.13 20.27
CA VAL A 458 40.12 -3.38 19.01
C VAL A 458 39.03 -4.42 19.22
N ASP A 459 39.36 -5.55 19.85
CA ASP A 459 38.40 -6.62 20.12
C ASP A 459 37.24 -6.16 21.01
N ARG A 460 37.54 -5.37 22.05
CA ARG A 460 36.49 -4.76 22.89
C ARG A 460 35.61 -3.81 22.09
N LEU A 461 36.19 -2.95 21.24
CA LEU A 461 35.43 -2.01 20.42
C LEU A 461 34.53 -2.73 19.41
N VAL A 462 35.07 -3.72 18.69
CA VAL A 462 34.31 -4.54 17.73
C VAL A 462 33.18 -5.28 18.43
N SER A 463 33.44 -5.87 19.59
CA SER A 463 32.42 -6.59 20.37
C SER A 463 31.31 -5.68 20.88
N MET A 464 31.67 -4.50 21.43
CA MET A 464 30.67 -3.52 21.89
C MET A 464 29.81 -3.02 20.73
N LEU A 465 30.43 -2.78 19.58
CA LEU A 465 29.71 -2.31 18.39
C LEU A 465 28.81 -3.40 17.81
N ALA A 466 29.26 -4.66 17.78
CA ALA A 466 28.43 -5.80 17.39
C ALA A 466 27.19 -5.96 18.29
N ILE A 467 27.38 -5.86 19.62
CA ILE A 467 26.27 -5.90 20.59
C ILE A 467 25.32 -4.72 20.37
N ALA A 468 25.85 -3.51 20.12
CA ALA A 468 25.04 -2.35 19.85
C ALA A 468 24.20 -2.52 18.57
N VAL A 469 24.79 -3.04 17.48
CA VAL A 469 24.07 -3.32 16.23
C VAL A 469 22.96 -4.35 16.45
N ILE A 470 23.25 -5.45 17.15
CA ILE A 470 22.24 -6.47 17.47
C ILE A 470 21.12 -5.87 18.33
N PHE A 471 21.46 -5.08 19.35
CA PHE A 471 20.48 -4.39 20.17
C PHE A 471 19.59 -3.47 19.32
N LEU A 472 20.17 -2.66 18.44
CA LEU A 472 19.42 -1.75 17.58
C LEU A 472 18.48 -2.49 16.63
N ILE A 473 18.91 -3.63 16.06
CA ILE A 473 18.05 -4.47 15.21
C ILE A 473 16.90 -5.06 16.04
N VAL A 474 17.18 -5.62 17.22
CA VAL A 474 16.15 -6.18 18.11
C VAL A 474 15.19 -5.10 18.62
N TRP A 475 15.70 -3.90 18.88
CA TRP A 475 14.91 -2.75 19.31
C TRP A 475 13.86 -2.34 18.28
N GLN A 476 14.07 -2.59 16.98
CA GLN A 476 13.03 -2.35 15.96
C GLN A 476 11.78 -3.23 16.15
N LEU A 477 11.93 -4.40 16.76
CA LEU A 477 10.81 -5.32 17.02
C LEU A 477 10.13 -5.06 18.36
N ILE A 478 10.94 -4.71 19.36
CA ILE A 478 10.51 -4.62 20.75
C ILE A 478 10.16 -3.18 21.13
N GLY A 479 10.92 -2.21 20.63
CA GLY A 479 10.76 -0.79 20.90
C GLY A 479 9.32 -0.32 20.71
N PRO A 480 8.75 -0.40 19.50
CA PRO A 480 7.36 0.00 19.26
C PRO A 480 6.34 -0.71 20.16
N ARG A 481 6.60 -1.95 20.60
CA ARG A 481 5.69 -2.69 21.49
C ARG A 481 5.74 -2.22 22.94
N ILE A 482 6.92 -1.81 23.40
CA ILE A 482 7.14 -1.37 24.79
C ILE A 482 6.83 0.12 24.93
N VAL A 483 7.37 0.94 24.04
CA VAL A 483 7.37 2.41 24.15
C VAL A 483 6.58 3.13 23.06
N GLY A 484 6.00 2.39 22.11
CA GLY A 484 5.20 2.97 21.04
C GLY A 484 3.93 3.62 21.56
N THR A 485 3.32 4.45 20.72
CA THR A 485 2.06 5.13 21.04
C THR A 485 0.93 4.13 21.17
N GLU A 486 0.02 4.38 22.12
CA GLU A 486 -1.27 3.70 22.12
C GLU A 486 -2.03 4.12 20.86
N PRO A 487 -2.80 3.22 20.24
CA PRO A 487 -3.66 3.60 19.14
C PRO A 487 -4.63 4.67 19.63
N VAL A 488 -4.63 5.82 18.96
CA VAL A 488 -5.60 6.87 19.21
C VAL A 488 -6.91 6.40 18.59
N ILE A 489 -7.91 6.18 19.42
CA ILE A 489 -9.27 5.88 18.97
C ILE A 489 -10.03 7.20 19.03
N LEU A 490 -10.45 7.68 17.86
CA LEU A 490 -11.33 8.82 17.71
C LEU A 490 -12.53 8.31 16.91
N ASN A 491 -13.69 8.29 17.55
CA ASN A 491 -14.95 7.91 16.95
C ASN A 491 -16.00 8.95 17.37
N ALA A 492 -16.22 9.94 16.53
CA ALA A 492 -17.31 10.88 16.69
C ALA A 492 -18.64 10.15 16.51
N GLU A 493 -19.65 10.49 17.30
CA GLU A 493 -20.99 9.94 17.22
C GLU A 493 -22.01 11.08 17.34
N ILE A 494 -23.07 11.03 16.52
CA ILE A 494 -24.19 11.99 16.58
C ILE A 494 -25.41 11.24 17.07
N ASP A 495 -26.01 11.70 18.15
CA ASP A 495 -27.37 11.34 18.57
C ASP A 495 -28.30 12.52 18.28
N ALA A 496 -29.17 12.36 17.28
CA ALA A 496 -30.15 13.37 16.89
C ALA A 496 -31.52 13.04 17.48
N SER A 497 -32.21 14.04 18.04
CA SER A 497 -33.54 13.83 18.66
C SER A 497 -34.60 13.30 17.69
N LYS A 498 -34.42 13.56 16.39
CA LYS A 498 -35.24 13.08 15.26
C LYS A 498 -34.43 13.22 13.98
N VAL A 499 -34.75 12.38 13.00
CA VAL A 499 -34.12 12.39 11.67
C VAL A 499 -35.07 12.89 10.57
N LYS A 500 -36.33 13.19 10.93
CA LYS A 500 -37.37 13.74 10.04
C LYS A 500 -38.19 14.78 10.79
N GLY A 501 -38.56 15.88 10.14
CA GLY A 501 -39.42 16.92 10.71
C GLY A 501 -39.83 17.99 9.70
N TRP A 502 -40.39 19.10 10.19
CA TRP A 502 -40.86 20.22 9.36
C TRP A 502 -39.93 21.42 9.43
N SER A 503 -39.98 22.28 8.41
CA SER A 503 -39.27 23.55 8.42
C SER A 503 -39.64 24.40 9.64
N ASN A 504 -38.66 25.08 10.21
CA ASN A 504 -38.73 25.85 11.46
C ASN A 504 -38.95 25.02 12.73
N GLU A 505 -39.04 23.69 12.63
CA GLU A 505 -39.06 22.81 13.79
C GLU A 505 -37.64 22.67 14.36
N GLU A 506 -37.50 22.69 15.68
CA GLU A 506 -36.21 22.61 16.37
C GLU A 506 -35.73 21.16 16.49
N PHE A 507 -34.46 20.91 16.18
CA PHE A 507 -33.77 19.63 16.31
C PHE A 507 -32.65 19.77 17.33
N GLN A 508 -32.42 18.71 18.11
CA GLN A 508 -31.35 18.67 19.11
C GLN A 508 -30.33 17.62 18.68
N PHE A 509 -29.05 17.95 18.79
CA PHE A 509 -27.93 17.09 18.46
C PHE A 509 -27.02 16.93 19.67
N ASP A 510 -26.63 15.70 19.98
CA ASP A 510 -25.79 15.34 21.12
C ASP A 510 -24.59 14.52 20.64
N ALA A 511 -23.39 15.02 20.92
CA ALA A 511 -22.12 14.35 20.61
C ALA A 511 -21.54 13.57 21.80
N SER A 512 -22.20 13.52 22.95
CA SER A 512 -21.64 12.95 24.19
C SER A 512 -21.39 11.43 24.15
N GLY A 513 -21.94 10.73 23.15
CA GLY A 513 -21.61 9.33 22.85
C GLY A 513 -20.23 9.13 22.20
N SER A 514 -19.60 10.20 21.71
CA SER A 514 -18.33 10.14 20.99
C SER A 514 -17.21 9.51 21.84
N GLU A 515 -16.52 8.52 21.27
CA GLU A 515 -15.36 7.88 21.90
C GLU A 515 -14.07 8.56 21.47
N GLY A 516 -13.44 9.29 22.39
CA GLY A 516 -12.18 9.97 22.15
C GLY A 516 -11.94 11.05 23.20
N ALA A 517 -10.70 11.50 23.36
CA ALA A 517 -10.37 12.61 24.25
C ALA A 517 -10.66 13.97 23.57
N PHE A 518 -11.86 14.11 23.00
CA PHE A 518 -12.28 15.32 22.28
C PHE A 518 -12.41 16.51 23.22
N ILE A 519 -11.99 17.68 22.74
CA ILE A 519 -12.06 18.96 23.45
C ILE A 519 -12.92 19.99 22.73
N THR A 520 -13.13 19.83 21.41
CA THR A 520 -13.98 20.70 20.59
C THR A 520 -14.90 19.87 19.72
N TYR A 521 -16.08 20.42 19.49
CA TYR A 521 -17.13 19.86 18.64
C TYR A 521 -17.64 21.01 17.76
N GLU A 522 -17.47 20.86 16.46
CA GLU A 522 -17.92 21.79 15.43
C GLU A 522 -19.01 21.09 14.61
N TRP A 523 -20.11 21.79 14.37
CA TRP A 523 -21.26 21.28 13.64
C TRP A 523 -21.47 22.10 12.38
N ASP A 524 -21.72 21.41 11.27
CA ASP A 524 -22.23 21.99 10.02
C ASP A 524 -23.58 21.31 9.73
N PHE A 525 -24.63 22.11 9.51
CA PHE A 525 -25.98 21.59 9.31
C PHE A 525 -26.36 21.44 7.83
N GLY A 526 -25.41 21.66 6.90
CA GLY A 526 -25.63 21.49 5.47
C GLY A 526 -26.45 22.60 4.81
N ASP A 527 -26.82 23.65 5.55
CA ASP A 527 -27.56 24.82 5.08
C ASP A 527 -26.70 26.11 5.08
N GLY A 528 -25.40 25.97 5.33
CA GLY A 528 -24.43 27.06 5.46
C GLY A 528 -24.31 27.64 6.88
N ASN A 529 -25.12 27.17 7.84
CA ASN A 529 -24.98 27.51 9.25
C ASN A 529 -24.10 26.50 9.98
N THR A 530 -23.40 26.98 11.00
CA THR A 530 -22.53 26.15 11.85
C THR A 530 -22.77 26.44 13.34
N ALA A 531 -22.45 25.47 14.18
CA ALA A 531 -22.49 25.62 15.64
C ALA A 531 -21.27 24.98 16.31
N THR A 532 -21.09 25.29 17.60
CA THR A 532 -20.02 24.67 18.41
C THR A 532 -20.56 24.27 19.77
N GLY A 533 -20.08 23.14 20.29
CA GLY A 533 -20.49 22.59 21.58
C GLY A 533 -20.83 21.10 21.51
N GLU A 534 -20.75 20.41 22.64
CA GLU A 534 -21.09 18.97 22.71
C GLU A 534 -22.58 18.70 22.44
N LYS A 535 -23.45 19.67 22.79
CA LYS A 535 -24.88 19.63 22.50
C LYS A 535 -25.31 20.93 21.84
N VAL A 536 -26.03 20.84 20.74
CA VAL A 536 -26.47 22.00 19.95
C VAL A 536 -27.91 21.83 19.49
N GLU A 537 -28.54 22.94 19.14
CA GLU A 537 -29.89 22.99 18.60
C GLU A 537 -29.84 23.70 17.24
N HIS A 538 -30.63 23.22 16.28
CA HIS A 538 -30.72 23.81 14.95
C HIS A 538 -32.11 23.63 14.36
N ASN A 539 -32.49 24.53 13.45
CA ASN A 539 -33.70 24.44 12.66
C ASN A 539 -33.44 24.90 11.21
N TRP A 540 -34.17 24.31 10.27
CA TRP A 540 -34.05 24.65 8.85
C TRP A 540 -35.26 25.44 8.39
N SER A 541 -35.04 26.58 7.72
CA SER A 541 -36.12 27.41 7.16
C SER A 541 -36.68 26.84 5.86
N GLN A 542 -35.89 26.09 5.12
CA GLN A 542 -36.24 25.46 3.85
C GLN A 542 -36.38 23.94 4.00
N GLY A 543 -37.19 23.34 3.14
CA GLY A 543 -37.30 21.89 3.02
C GLY A 543 -36.17 21.29 2.20
N GLY A 544 -35.85 20.03 2.47
CA GLY A 544 -34.79 19.30 1.77
C GLY A 544 -34.17 18.21 2.63
N LEU A 545 -33.17 17.55 2.07
CA LEU A 545 -32.28 16.66 2.80
C LEU A 545 -31.04 17.42 3.23
N TYR A 546 -30.69 17.30 4.50
CA TYR A 546 -29.54 17.94 5.09
C TYR A 546 -28.63 16.89 5.72
N PHE A 547 -27.32 17.02 5.49
CA PHE A 547 -26.31 16.20 6.13
C PHE A 547 -25.70 17.00 7.28
N VAL A 548 -26.07 16.65 8.51
CA VAL A 548 -25.47 17.24 9.69
C VAL A 548 -24.11 16.59 9.91
N VAL A 549 -23.04 17.38 9.90
CA VAL A 549 -21.66 16.95 10.06
C VAL A 549 -21.13 17.40 11.41
N LEU A 550 -20.68 16.45 12.22
CA LEU A 550 -19.95 16.70 13.46
C LEU A 550 -18.47 16.50 13.21
N THR A 551 -17.66 17.54 13.45
CA THR A 551 -16.21 17.45 13.52
C THR A 551 -15.77 17.58 14.97
N ALA A 552 -15.34 16.46 15.57
CA ALA A 552 -14.81 16.42 16.92
C ALA A 552 -13.28 16.40 16.89
N LYS A 553 -12.61 17.31 17.61
CA LYS A 553 -11.14 17.38 17.66
C LYS A 553 -10.63 17.18 19.08
N ASP A 554 -9.52 16.47 19.20
CA ASP A 554 -8.80 16.31 20.46
C ASP A 554 -7.72 17.39 20.69
N ALA A 555 -7.00 17.30 21.81
CA ALA A 555 -5.98 18.28 22.21
C ALA A 555 -4.78 18.38 21.26
N GLU A 556 -4.62 17.41 20.35
CA GLU A 556 -3.57 17.39 19.34
C GLU A 556 -4.11 17.77 17.94
N GLU A 557 -5.32 18.35 17.87
CA GLU A 557 -6.01 18.73 16.62
C GLU A 557 -6.28 17.52 15.69
N ARG A 558 -6.28 16.30 16.23
CA ARG A 558 -6.71 15.12 15.48
C ARG A 558 -8.24 15.10 15.48
N GLN A 559 -8.82 14.85 14.31
CA GLN A 559 -10.26 14.92 14.12
C GLN A 559 -10.88 13.55 13.85
N SER A 560 -12.10 13.37 14.34
CA SER A 560 -13.04 12.37 13.85
C SER A 560 -14.29 13.09 13.37
N VAL A 561 -14.86 12.59 12.27
CA VAL A 561 -16.05 13.16 11.67
C VAL A 561 -17.18 12.13 11.73
N ALA A 562 -18.36 12.57 12.15
CA ALA A 562 -19.60 11.82 12.06
C ALA A 562 -20.62 12.61 11.23
N PHE A 563 -21.58 11.90 10.65
CA PHE A 563 -22.64 12.52 9.86
C PHE A 563 -23.98 11.87 10.15
N GLN A 564 -25.04 12.68 10.10
CA GLN A 564 -26.41 12.24 10.27
C GLN A 564 -27.28 12.89 9.20
N GLU A 565 -28.02 12.06 8.47
CA GLU A 565 -29.01 12.52 7.51
C GLU A 565 -30.28 12.99 8.24
N ILE A 566 -30.74 14.20 7.89
CA ILE A 566 -31.96 14.82 8.41
C ILE A 566 -32.83 15.26 7.24
N SER A 567 -34.08 14.78 7.20
CA SER A 567 -35.06 15.17 6.19
C SER A 567 -36.04 16.20 6.74
N ILE A 568 -36.17 17.32 6.03
CA ILE A 568 -37.02 18.45 6.39
C ILE A 568 -38.10 18.62 5.33
N ASN A 569 -39.35 18.47 5.74
CA ASN A 569 -40.50 18.80 4.92
C ASN A 569 -40.79 20.30 5.02
N HIS A 570 -41.33 20.89 3.96
CA HIS A 570 -41.67 22.31 3.95
C HIS A 570 -43.06 22.54 3.36
N GLU A 571 -43.74 23.54 3.91
CA GLU A 571 -45.06 23.97 3.49
C GLU A 571 -45.04 25.50 3.43
N GLU A 572 -45.39 26.03 2.27
CA GLU A 572 -45.50 27.46 2.02
C GLU A 572 -46.92 27.76 1.57
N SER A 573 -47.59 28.67 2.28
CA SER A 573 -48.94 29.10 1.94
C SER A 573 -48.98 30.61 1.73
N GLY A 574 -49.72 31.05 0.73
CA GLY A 574 -49.94 32.47 0.46
C GLY A 574 -51.30 32.73 -0.16
N ASP A 575 -51.63 34.01 -0.25
CA ASP A 575 -52.86 34.52 -0.85
C ASP A 575 -52.56 35.78 -1.67
N GLY A 576 -53.44 36.08 -2.62
CA GLY A 576 -53.30 37.27 -3.45
C GLY A 576 -54.50 37.53 -4.36
N GLU A 577 -54.34 38.56 -5.18
CA GLU A 577 -55.36 39.07 -6.11
C GLU A 577 -54.67 39.50 -7.40
N VAL A 578 -55.29 39.21 -8.54
CA VAL A 578 -54.81 39.60 -9.86
C VAL A 578 -55.90 40.43 -10.54
N ASP A 579 -55.53 41.65 -10.93
CA ASP A 579 -56.40 42.59 -11.64
C ASP A 579 -56.51 42.22 -13.13
N GLY A 580 -57.59 42.68 -13.78
CA GLY A 580 -57.87 42.43 -15.20
C GLY A 580 -56.75 42.82 -16.15
N GLY A 581 -56.22 41.82 -16.86
CA GLY A 581 -55.15 41.97 -17.84
C GLY A 581 -53.73 42.04 -17.27
N ASP A 582 -53.56 41.80 -15.95
CA ASP A 582 -52.26 41.66 -15.29
C ASP A 582 -51.91 40.17 -15.05
N GLU A 583 -50.66 39.92 -14.66
CA GLU A 583 -50.14 38.59 -14.28
C GLU A 583 -49.46 38.66 -12.91
N GLU A 584 -49.47 37.54 -12.18
CA GLU A 584 -48.78 37.39 -10.89
C GLU A 584 -47.92 36.13 -10.89
N ILE A 585 -46.65 36.29 -10.51
CA ILE A 585 -45.64 35.22 -10.52
C ILE A 585 -45.21 34.91 -9.09
N ILE A 586 -45.42 33.66 -8.69
CA ILE A 586 -45.02 33.12 -7.39
C ILE A 586 -43.82 32.21 -7.61
N SER A 587 -42.63 32.61 -7.17
CA SER A 587 -41.39 31.84 -7.35
C SER A 587 -40.87 31.23 -6.04
N SER A 588 -40.34 30.01 -6.09
CA SER A 588 -39.67 29.36 -4.96
C SER A 588 -38.50 28.48 -5.44
N THR A 589 -37.37 28.49 -4.72
CA THR A 589 -36.18 27.70 -5.05
C THR A 589 -36.18 26.37 -4.28
N ILE A 590 -36.10 25.25 -5.00
CA ILE A 590 -36.17 23.90 -4.42
C ILE A 590 -34.77 23.30 -4.22
N ASN A 591 -34.52 22.75 -3.03
CA ASN A 591 -33.30 22.04 -2.66
C ASN A 591 -33.11 20.76 -3.52
N PRO A 592 -31.87 20.42 -3.94
CA PRO A 592 -31.58 19.26 -4.78
C PRO A 592 -32.08 17.90 -4.30
N TYR A 593 -32.44 17.79 -3.03
CA TYR A 593 -32.80 16.53 -2.40
C TYR A 593 -34.30 16.42 -2.05
N VAL A 594 -35.18 17.02 -2.85
CA VAL A 594 -36.66 16.90 -2.71
C VAL A 594 -37.21 15.97 -3.80
N GLU A 595 -38.01 14.97 -3.41
CA GLU A 595 -38.56 13.99 -4.36
C GLU A 595 -39.92 14.40 -4.93
N LYS A 596 -40.79 15.03 -4.12
CA LYS A 596 -42.17 15.34 -4.53
C LYS A 596 -42.53 16.78 -4.24
N VAL A 597 -43.19 17.35 -5.24
CA VAL A 597 -43.72 18.71 -5.25
C VAL A 597 -45.22 18.61 -5.43
N HIS A 598 -45.96 19.12 -4.43
CA HIS A 598 -47.41 19.18 -4.46
C HIS A 598 -47.87 20.63 -4.36
N ILE A 599 -48.59 21.09 -5.37
CA ILE A 599 -49.07 22.47 -5.48
C ILE A 599 -50.60 22.45 -5.43
N TYR A 600 -51.17 23.25 -4.55
CA TYR A 600 -52.60 23.45 -4.41
C TYR A 600 -52.93 24.92 -4.61
N ILE A 601 -53.83 25.23 -5.54
CA ILE A 601 -54.28 26.59 -5.81
C ILE A 601 -55.80 26.59 -5.79
N ASN A 602 -56.40 27.52 -5.05
CA ASN A 602 -57.84 27.78 -5.05
C ASN A 602 -58.10 29.15 -5.64
N LEU A 603 -58.77 29.21 -6.79
CA LEU A 603 -59.14 30.44 -7.48
C LEU A 603 -60.61 30.78 -7.24
N THR A 604 -60.94 32.05 -7.05
CA THR A 604 -62.34 32.53 -6.93
C THR A 604 -62.53 33.81 -7.70
N GLY A 605 -63.53 33.83 -8.60
CA GLY A 605 -63.83 35.03 -9.38
C GLY A 605 -64.64 36.07 -8.59
N GLN A 606 -64.46 37.35 -8.91
CA GLN A 606 -65.08 38.45 -8.15
C GLN A 606 -66.41 38.97 -8.75
N SER A 607 -66.74 38.63 -9.98
CA SER A 607 -67.92 39.15 -10.67
C SER A 607 -69.24 38.49 -10.25
N VAL A 608 -70.27 39.34 -10.00
CA VAL A 608 -71.64 38.94 -9.60
C VAL A 608 -72.59 38.88 -10.82
N LEU A 609 -72.11 39.29 -12.00
CA LEU A 609 -72.85 39.27 -13.28
C LEU A 609 -72.37 38.07 -14.13
N PRO A 610 -73.10 37.61 -15.17
CA PRO A 610 -72.74 36.42 -15.94
C PRO A 610 -71.62 36.70 -16.94
N VAL A 611 -70.52 37.28 -16.47
CA VAL A 611 -69.25 37.38 -17.18
C VAL A 611 -68.36 36.33 -16.51
N GLN A 612 -68.03 35.30 -17.26
CA GLN A 612 -67.06 34.29 -16.85
C GLN A 612 -65.68 34.91 -16.93
N GLU A 613 -64.91 34.84 -15.84
CA GLU A 613 -63.55 35.36 -15.75
C GLU A 613 -62.59 34.26 -16.16
N ASP A 614 -61.83 34.45 -17.24
CA ASP A 614 -60.92 33.42 -17.74
C ASP A 614 -59.50 33.68 -17.22
N VAL A 615 -58.89 32.67 -16.60
CA VAL A 615 -57.54 32.73 -16.00
C VAL A 615 -56.70 31.57 -16.53
N THR A 616 -55.47 31.87 -16.94
CA THR A 616 -54.48 30.86 -17.30
C THR A 616 -53.59 30.58 -16.09
N VAL A 617 -53.46 29.31 -15.71
CA VAL A 617 -52.54 28.87 -14.66
C VAL A 617 -51.38 28.12 -15.28
N THR A 618 -50.18 28.66 -15.16
CA THR A 618 -48.95 28.05 -15.67
C THR A 618 -48.03 27.71 -14.52
N ILE A 619 -47.55 26.46 -14.45
CA ILE A 619 -46.52 26.04 -13.51
C ILE A 619 -45.26 25.73 -14.30
N THR A 620 -44.20 26.47 -14.00
CA THR A 620 -42.89 26.35 -14.60
C THR A 620 -41.95 25.71 -13.60
N SER A 621 -41.26 24.68 -14.06
CA SER A 621 -40.17 24.02 -13.37
C SER A 621 -38.82 24.46 -13.95
N PRO A 622 -37.68 24.08 -13.35
CA PRO A 622 -36.36 24.28 -13.93
C PRO A 622 -36.16 23.71 -15.36
N SER A 623 -36.96 22.71 -15.78
CA SER A 623 -36.93 22.14 -17.15
C SER A 623 -37.87 22.84 -18.13
N GLY A 624 -38.64 23.82 -17.67
CA GLY A 624 -39.67 24.52 -18.45
C GLY A 624 -41.08 24.30 -17.89
N VAL A 625 -42.08 24.66 -18.69
CA VAL A 625 -43.51 24.57 -18.34
C VAL A 625 -43.94 23.11 -18.19
N VAL A 626 -44.47 22.77 -17.02
CA VAL A 626 -44.94 21.41 -16.68
C VAL A 626 -46.46 21.30 -16.55
N PHE A 627 -47.14 22.42 -16.41
CA PHE A 627 -48.60 22.50 -16.33
C PHE A 627 -49.06 23.85 -16.89
N GLU A 628 -50.10 23.84 -17.72
CA GLU A 628 -50.73 25.03 -18.29
C GLU A 628 -52.19 24.70 -18.61
N GLU A 629 -53.14 25.34 -17.93
CA GLU A 629 -54.58 25.16 -18.17
C GLU A 629 -55.36 26.46 -17.99
N ASP A 630 -56.40 26.63 -18.83
CA ASP A 630 -57.35 27.73 -18.76
C ASP A 630 -58.55 27.38 -17.88
N TYR A 631 -58.93 28.30 -16.99
CA TYR A 631 -60.04 28.15 -16.08
C TYR A 631 -61.03 29.30 -16.22
N SER A 632 -62.33 28.96 -16.20
CA SER A 632 -63.41 29.94 -16.30
C SER A 632 -64.11 30.07 -14.95
N LEU A 633 -63.80 31.14 -14.24
CA LEU A 633 -64.12 31.37 -12.83
C LEU A 633 -65.48 32.05 -12.66
N GLY A 634 -66.08 31.80 -11.49
CA GLY A 634 -67.25 32.50 -10.99
C GLY A 634 -67.24 32.55 -9.47
N ALA A 635 -68.38 32.86 -8.84
CA ALA A 635 -68.49 33.04 -7.39
C ALA A 635 -68.29 31.75 -6.54
N GLN A 636 -67.92 30.61 -7.15
CA GLN A 636 -67.56 29.38 -6.43
C GLN A 636 -66.07 29.10 -6.64
N PRO A 637 -65.33 28.77 -5.58
CA PRO A 637 -63.90 28.50 -5.70
C PRO A 637 -63.64 27.25 -6.55
N GLN A 638 -62.63 27.32 -7.40
CA GLN A 638 -62.12 26.19 -8.17
C GLN A 638 -60.74 25.78 -7.63
N SER A 639 -60.60 24.50 -7.29
CA SER A 639 -59.37 23.92 -6.76
C SER A 639 -58.55 23.25 -7.86
N ILE A 640 -57.27 23.58 -7.90
CA ILE A 640 -56.26 23.05 -8.83
C ILE A 640 -55.21 22.34 -7.97
N GLU A 641 -54.89 21.10 -8.36
CA GLU A 641 -53.90 20.27 -7.67
C GLU A 641 -52.90 19.74 -8.71
N TYR A 642 -51.63 20.07 -8.53
CA TYR A 642 -50.52 19.55 -9.34
C TYR A 642 -49.57 18.74 -8.47
N LYS A 643 -49.12 17.60 -8.99
CA LYS A 643 -48.21 16.67 -8.30
C LYS A 643 -47.17 16.14 -9.27
N THR A 644 -45.92 16.10 -8.83
CA THR A 644 -44.87 15.39 -9.56
C THR A 644 -44.93 13.88 -9.30
N ASN A 645 -44.71 13.08 -10.35
CA ASN A 645 -44.71 11.62 -10.28
C ASN A 645 -43.31 11.02 -10.09
N GLU A 646 -42.24 11.77 -10.40
CA GLU A 646 -40.84 11.34 -10.34
C GLU A 646 -39.98 12.44 -9.68
N GLY A 647 -38.89 12.02 -9.04
CA GLY A 647 -37.92 12.92 -8.42
C GLY A 647 -36.90 13.41 -9.44
N GLU A 648 -37.14 14.59 -10.00
CA GLU A 648 -36.12 15.50 -10.50
C GLU A 648 -36.76 16.87 -10.73
N MET A 649 -36.25 17.89 -10.03
CA MET A 649 -35.78 19.14 -10.63
C MET A 649 -35.31 20.10 -9.54
N VAL A 650 -34.00 20.22 -9.46
CA VAL A 650 -33.29 21.19 -8.63
C VAL A 650 -33.40 22.56 -9.29
N GLY A 651 -33.81 23.59 -8.55
CA GLY A 651 -33.80 24.96 -9.04
C GLY A 651 -35.10 25.71 -8.79
N ASP A 652 -35.28 26.78 -9.54
CA ASP A 652 -36.39 27.72 -9.37
C ASP A 652 -37.67 27.20 -10.02
N TRP A 653 -38.73 27.21 -9.24
CA TRP A 653 -40.09 26.94 -9.70
C TRP A 653 -40.93 28.19 -9.64
N GLU A 654 -41.86 28.32 -10.58
CA GLU A 654 -42.72 29.49 -10.71
C GLU A 654 -44.16 29.08 -11.00
N ILE A 655 -45.12 29.71 -10.35
CA ILE A 655 -46.54 29.65 -10.70
C ILE A 655 -46.88 31.02 -11.29
N ASN A 656 -47.28 31.07 -12.55
CA ASN A 656 -47.81 32.27 -13.19
C ASN A 656 -49.33 32.17 -13.28
N LEU A 657 -50.02 33.22 -12.84
CA LEU A 657 -51.46 33.38 -12.92
C LEU A 657 -51.75 34.59 -13.82
N GLU A 658 -52.27 34.37 -15.02
CA GLU A 658 -52.54 35.43 -16.02
C GLU A 658 -54.05 35.65 -16.17
N SER A 659 -54.50 36.90 -16.03
CA SER A 659 -55.90 37.28 -16.33
C SER A 659 -56.08 37.46 -17.83
N ASN A 660 -56.89 36.61 -18.46
CA ASN A 660 -57.07 36.60 -19.92
C ASN A 660 -58.01 37.71 -20.43
N ASP A 661 -58.70 38.44 -19.53
CA ASP A 661 -59.61 39.53 -19.87
C ASP A 661 -59.25 40.81 -19.06
N PRO A 662 -58.98 41.94 -19.72
CA PRO A 662 -58.69 43.24 -19.08
C PRO A 662 -59.77 43.78 -18.12
N ALA A 663 -60.93 43.13 -18.04
CA ALA A 663 -62.03 43.51 -17.15
C ALA A 663 -62.36 42.48 -16.05
N SER A 664 -61.54 41.42 -15.91
CA SER A 664 -61.76 40.30 -14.99
C SER A 664 -60.76 40.27 -13.84
N ASP A 665 -61.24 40.36 -12.59
CA ASP A 665 -60.41 40.33 -11.38
C ASP A 665 -60.70 39.07 -10.57
N PHE A 666 -59.66 38.39 -10.06
CA PHE A 666 -59.83 37.17 -9.26
C PHE A 666 -58.96 37.15 -8.02
N THR A 667 -59.42 36.45 -6.99
CA THR A 667 -58.60 36.15 -5.79
C THR A 667 -58.13 34.71 -5.82
N TYR A 668 -56.95 34.47 -5.25
CA TYR A 668 -56.39 33.15 -5.14
C TYR A 668 -55.78 32.92 -3.76
N ASN A 669 -55.87 31.67 -3.30
CA ASN A 669 -55.09 31.17 -2.18
C ASN A 669 -54.30 29.97 -2.69
N TYR A 670 -53.02 29.88 -2.34
CA TYR A 670 -52.20 28.75 -2.71
C TYR A 670 -51.52 28.15 -1.48
N ASN A 671 -51.26 26.86 -1.58
CA ASN A 671 -50.42 26.13 -0.66
C ASN A 671 -49.54 25.18 -1.48
N TRP A 672 -48.24 25.31 -1.29
CA TRP A 672 -47.27 24.42 -1.85
C TRP A 672 -46.65 23.59 -0.73
N VAL A 673 -46.76 22.26 -0.86
CA VAL A 673 -46.10 21.30 0.02
C VAL A 673 -44.93 20.65 -0.72
N THR A 674 -43.73 20.80 -0.19
CA THR A 674 -42.54 20.05 -0.64
C THR A 674 -42.21 18.99 0.41
N TYR A 675 -42.03 17.75 -0.05
CA TYR A 675 -41.62 16.68 0.85
C TYR A 675 -40.66 15.70 0.17
N PHE A 676 -39.75 15.19 0.98
CA PHE A 676 -38.85 14.11 0.62
C PHE A 676 -39.45 12.78 1.10
N GLN A 677 -39.64 11.81 0.20
CA GLN A 677 -40.20 10.51 0.55
C GLN A 677 -39.13 9.42 0.47
N ASP A 678 -38.41 9.22 1.57
CA ASP A 678 -37.50 8.08 1.74
C ASP A 678 -38.15 6.75 1.30
N ASN A 679 -37.62 6.14 0.23
CA ASN A 679 -38.06 4.85 -0.32
C ASN A 679 -37.49 3.66 0.48
N SER A 680 -37.57 3.71 1.82
CA SER A 680 -37.15 2.61 2.70
C SER A 680 -38.28 1.67 3.13
#